data_AF-A0A8C9XCH5-F1
#
_entry.id   AF-A0A8C9XCH5-F1
#
_cell.length_a   1.000
_cell.length_b   1.000
_cell.length_c   1.000
_cell.angle_alpha   90.00
_cell.angle_beta   90.00
_cell.angle_gamma   90.00
#
_symmetry.space_group_name_H-M   'P 1'
#
loop_
_entity.id
_entity.type
_entity.pdbx_description
1 polymer ?
#
loop_
_entity_poly.entity_id
_entity_poly.type
_entity_poly.pdbx_seq_one_letter_code
_entity_poly.pdbx_strand_id
1 'polypeptide(L)'
;MYIKHLVTVGKHFTYGQLNRTISQFTYLGSDANNKPCEVKTNAEKLGGHAAQNWCLLRLFPILVGDRIKNPLDDEVWQLCLKLREIVDLICAPKIHTNQIAYLKILIEEYIQLRTATFPEKTLKPKHHYLVHYPELILQFGPLIRLWTLRFESKHSYFKQCARKLHNFKNLCSTLAERHQLLQAYLHAGNLFPPTLQMGQPIMDSIEKAIRTVLPQLDEAKLETLVNELVKVGVEGPDDLQFIQEDDIKHLLTPIQCRKIIHSLKGGEIMSVASSSTCPVSSISHISAWVNSFEVPWNKVRLTLRRAVDAGERPAPDDRRHLIKVTVDAMREHSLNPTRREYKNEEGELIGCGYFSIINQLKTRVEYLNRGNTLSRLRKHKRTQRDDEDGDDDQPAVTSCARIDSYGCVRWQPEDYPDGETSASLEEKKLEMMDIFSREGLKGTDRGRVKDLMAITYAKQREYINAKPSPSILDVGKEWPFLFSQKFLLSHFTTLTNVELYTRLNEDLDKKGKRLLDFFSSQITKWRKEVRAVLKEAIKKDREGSDGLAALLVMLAHFKEQEESLFLIADETTTPADAETQLSLPITPRIIMLGETILTAKKWMLSIEGRVVIPPGAHMADFTTALAALFACYYVFNLEYQVEASTTLEFVQRFLVRINPDSNKCTAKEQMSKTTGRVVKRKTSYMNPHVISFIRDFTEFYLQTG
;
A
#
# COMPACT_ATOMS: atom_id res chain seq x y z
N MET A 1 -28.08 -5.27 12.02
CA MET A 1 -28.56 -5.81 13.33
C MET A 1 -29.87 -5.17 13.72
N TYR A 2 -29.91 -3.87 14.09
CA TYR A 2 -31.15 -3.20 14.52
C TYR A 2 -32.26 -3.25 13.47
N ILE A 3 -32.00 -2.81 12.24
CA ILE A 3 -32.98 -2.89 11.12
C ILE A 3 -33.47 -4.33 10.92
N LYS A 4 -32.57 -5.32 10.97
CA LYS A 4 -32.95 -6.74 10.85
C LYS A 4 -33.92 -7.13 11.96
N HIS A 5 -33.64 -6.76 13.21
CA HIS A 5 -34.53 -7.05 14.34
C HIS A 5 -35.89 -6.37 14.20
N LEU A 6 -35.93 -5.08 13.85
CA LEU A 6 -37.18 -4.34 13.62
C LEU A 6 -38.04 -4.95 12.50
N VAL A 7 -37.41 -5.53 11.48
CA VAL A 7 -38.11 -6.21 10.37
C VAL A 7 -38.53 -7.63 10.72
N THR A 8 -37.63 -8.45 11.26
CA THR A 8 -37.85 -9.91 11.41
C THR A 8 -38.52 -10.28 12.73
N VAL A 9 -38.15 -9.60 13.82
CA VAL A 9 -38.68 -9.87 15.17
C VAL A 9 -39.82 -8.92 15.47
N GLY A 10 -39.58 -7.61 15.42
CA GLY A 10 -40.59 -6.59 15.70
C GLY A 10 -41.70 -6.50 14.64
N LYS A 11 -41.42 -6.95 13.40
CA LYS A 11 -42.37 -6.91 12.27
C LYS A 11 -43.05 -5.54 12.12
N HIS A 12 -42.27 -4.47 12.27
CA HIS A 12 -42.72 -3.08 12.14
C HIS A 12 -42.91 -2.68 10.68
N PHE A 13 -41.95 -3.06 9.82
CA PHE A 13 -41.97 -2.81 8.38
C PHE A 13 -41.16 -3.89 7.65
N THR A 14 -41.20 -3.90 6.32
CA THR A 14 -40.40 -4.80 5.46
C THR A 14 -39.21 -4.09 4.82
N TYR A 15 -38.18 -4.84 4.42
CA TYR A 15 -37.06 -4.29 3.65
C TYR A 15 -37.54 -3.58 2.36
N GLY A 16 -38.53 -4.15 1.68
CA GLY A 16 -39.12 -3.54 0.48
C GLY A 16 -39.78 -2.18 0.77
N GLN A 17 -40.48 -2.06 1.90
CA GLN A 17 -41.05 -0.78 2.35
C GLN A 17 -39.95 0.24 2.67
N LEU A 18 -38.94 -0.14 3.45
CA LEU A 18 -37.80 0.74 3.77
C LEU A 18 -37.10 1.24 2.49
N ASN A 19 -36.78 0.32 1.57
CA ASN A 19 -36.09 0.68 0.32
C ASN A 19 -36.96 1.55 -0.59
N ARG A 20 -38.28 1.35 -0.60
CA ARG A 20 -39.22 2.24 -1.31
C ARG A 20 -39.20 3.64 -0.72
N THR A 21 -39.26 3.78 0.60
CA THR A 21 -39.19 5.09 1.25
C THR A 21 -37.84 5.77 1.00
N ILE A 22 -36.73 5.03 1.12
CA ILE A 22 -35.39 5.53 0.78
C ILE A 22 -35.36 6.05 -0.67
N SER A 23 -35.98 5.33 -1.61
CA SER A 23 -35.99 5.72 -3.02
C SER A 23 -36.82 6.97 -3.28
N GLN A 24 -37.99 7.08 -2.68
CA GLN A 24 -38.99 8.13 -2.92
C GLN A 24 -38.77 9.41 -2.10
N PHE A 25 -38.02 9.33 -1.00
CA PHE A 25 -37.76 10.49 -0.15
C PHE A 25 -37.03 11.59 -0.93
N THR A 26 -37.50 12.84 -0.78
CA THR A 26 -36.90 14.01 -1.43
C THR A 26 -35.72 14.51 -0.61
N TYR A 27 -34.50 14.16 -1.03
CA TYR A 27 -33.26 14.63 -0.39
C TYR A 27 -32.87 16.01 -0.92
N LEU A 28 -32.46 16.91 -0.02
CA LEU A 28 -32.04 18.27 -0.35
C LEU A 28 -30.58 18.52 0.08
N GLY A 29 -29.95 19.53 -0.53
CA GLY A 29 -28.61 19.97 -0.17
C GLY A 29 -27.56 18.84 -0.22
N SER A 30 -26.78 18.69 0.85
CA SER A 30 -25.74 17.66 0.94
C SER A 30 -26.30 16.23 0.93
N ASP A 31 -27.56 16.03 1.29
CA ASP A 31 -28.16 14.70 1.38
C ASP A 31 -28.50 14.13 0.01
N ALA A 32 -28.82 14.98 -0.97
CA ALA A 32 -29.04 14.57 -2.35
C ALA A 32 -27.82 13.83 -2.93
N ASN A 33 -26.62 14.30 -2.60
CA ASN A 33 -25.35 13.69 -3.01
C ASN A 33 -24.97 12.45 -2.19
N ASN A 34 -25.64 12.22 -1.04
CA ASN A 34 -25.34 11.15 -0.10
C ASN A 34 -26.58 10.28 0.19
N LYS A 35 -27.44 10.10 -0.82
CA LYS A 35 -28.64 9.26 -0.72
C LYS A 35 -28.27 7.85 -0.19
N PRO A 36 -28.98 7.34 0.83
CA PRO A 36 -28.74 6.00 1.35
C PRO A 36 -28.81 4.91 0.27
N CYS A 37 -27.91 3.93 0.38
CA CYS A 37 -27.99 2.73 -0.46
C CYS A 37 -29.15 1.83 -0.04
N GLU A 38 -29.60 1.00 -0.99
CA GLU A 38 -30.58 -0.04 -0.72
C GLU A 38 -30.12 -0.99 0.40
N VAL A 39 -31.01 -1.26 1.36
CA VAL A 39 -30.77 -2.18 2.46
C VAL A 39 -31.15 -3.60 2.03
N LYS A 40 -30.15 -4.47 1.88
CA LYS A 40 -30.32 -5.86 1.45
C LYS A 40 -30.79 -6.77 2.60
N THR A 41 -31.65 -7.72 2.30
CA THR A 41 -32.30 -8.64 3.25
C THR A 41 -31.32 -9.57 3.99
N ASN A 42 -30.25 -10.03 3.31
CA ASN A 42 -29.31 -11.05 3.81
C ASN A 42 -27.87 -10.53 4.02
N ALA A 43 -27.67 -9.21 4.05
CA ALA A 43 -26.33 -8.65 4.24
C ALA A 43 -25.98 -8.51 5.74
N GLU A 44 -24.82 -9.01 6.15
CA GLU A 44 -24.29 -8.80 7.51
C GLU A 44 -23.92 -7.33 7.80
N LYS A 45 -23.71 -6.53 6.74
CA LYS A 45 -23.27 -5.13 6.79
C LYS A 45 -24.16 -4.27 5.91
N LEU A 46 -24.39 -3.03 6.35
CA LEU A 46 -25.01 -2.00 5.51
C LEU A 46 -24.06 -1.63 4.36
N GLY A 47 -24.62 -1.45 3.17
CA GLY A 47 -23.89 -0.94 2.01
C GLY A 47 -23.58 0.56 2.13
N GLY A 48 -23.00 1.12 1.07
CA GLY A 48 -22.72 2.55 0.98
C GLY A 48 -21.49 3.02 1.78
N HIS A 49 -21.08 4.25 1.54
CA HIS A 49 -19.96 4.89 2.26
C HIS A 49 -20.45 5.58 3.55
N ALA A 50 -19.50 6.08 4.36
CA ALA A 50 -19.79 6.64 5.68
C ALA A 50 -20.86 7.75 5.67
N ALA A 51 -20.77 8.70 4.74
CA ALA A 51 -21.76 9.78 4.61
C ALA A 51 -23.18 9.29 4.24
N GLN A 52 -23.31 8.23 3.42
CA GLN A 52 -24.61 7.61 3.11
C GLN A 52 -25.22 6.92 4.32
N ASN A 53 -24.40 6.24 5.12
CA ASN A 53 -24.86 5.58 6.34
C ASN A 53 -25.20 6.59 7.44
N TRP A 54 -24.50 7.72 7.51
CA TRP A 54 -24.86 8.83 8.40
C TRP A 54 -26.19 9.48 7.99
N CYS A 55 -26.39 9.71 6.69
CA CYS A 55 -27.66 10.17 6.13
C CYS A 55 -28.80 9.21 6.46
N LEU A 56 -28.59 7.90 6.27
CA LEU A 56 -29.57 6.88 6.63
C LEU A 56 -29.94 6.95 8.12
N LEU A 57 -28.96 6.97 9.02
CA LEU A 57 -29.21 7.01 10.48
C LEU A 57 -29.99 8.27 10.88
N ARG A 58 -29.58 9.44 10.38
CA ARG A 58 -30.21 10.72 10.72
C ARG A 58 -31.66 10.81 10.22
N LEU A 59 -31.92 10.30 9.02
CA LEU A 59 -33.25 10.30 8.41
C LEU A 59 -34.08 9.07 8.77
N PHE A 60 -33.51 8.07 9.43
CA PHE A 60 -34.19 6.82 9.76
C PHE A 60 -35.53 7.03 10.49
N PRO A 61 -35.63 7.91 11.51
CA PRO A 61 -36.90 8.20 12.16
C PRO A 61 -37.96 8.77 11.21
N ILE A 62 -37.54 9.54 10.21
CA ILE A 62 -38.44 10.14 9.21
C ILE A 62 -38.84 9.10 8.16
N LEU A 63 -37.95 8.16 7.84
CA LEU A 63 -38.18 7.16 6.79
C LEU A 63 -39.14 6.04 7.21
N VAL A 64 -39.16 5.66 8.49
CA VAL A 64 -39.95 4.52 8.99
C VAL A 64 -40.63 4.74 10.34
N GLY A 65 -40.49 5.92 10.96
CA GLY A 65 -41.01 6.17 12.31
C GLY A 65 -42.53 6.02 12.41
N ASP A 66 -43.26 6.33 11.33
CA ASP A 66 -44.71 6.13 11.19
C ASP A 66 -45.14 4.66 11.23
N ARG A 67 -44.19 3.73 11.06
CA ARG A 67 -44.43 2.29 10.96
C ARG A 67 -44.04 1.53 12.23
N ILE A 68 -43.45 2.21 13.21
CA ILE A 68 -43.03 1.59 14.46
C ILE A 68 -44.23 1.45 15.39
N LYS A 69 -44.54 0.22 15.78
CA LYS A 69 -45.59 -0.10 16.74
C LYS A 69 -45.05 0.13 18.14
N ASN A 70 -45.84 0.78 19.01
CA ASN A 70 -45.49 1.07 20.40
C ASN A 70 -44.05 1.65 20.54
N PRO A 71 -43.76 2.78 19.88
CA PRO A 71 -42.38 3.27 19.75
C PRO A 71 -41.71 3.57 21.09
N LEU A 72 -42.47 3.86 22.15
CA LEU A 72 -41.93 4.10 23.49
C LEU A 72 -41.45 2.82 24.17
N ASP A 73 -42.07 1.67 23.85
CA ASP A 73 -41.79 0.38 24.50
C ASP A 73 -40.79 -0.48 23.70
N ASP A 74 -40.59 -0.20 22.40
CA ASP A 74 -39.65 -0.95 21.57
C ASP A 74 -38.20 -0.56 21.86
N GLU A 75 -37.51 -1.38 22.65
CA GLU A 75 -36.12 -1.16 23.05
C GLU A 75 -35.14 -0.99 21.87
N VAL A 76 -35.36 -1.72 20.77
CA VAL A 76 -34.48 -1.66 19.59
C VAL A 76 -34.68 -0.35 18.83
N TRP A 77 -35.91 0.15 18.78
CA TRP A 77 -36.22 1.47 18.28
C TRP A 77 -35.58 2.56 19.15
N GLN A 78 -35.71 2.45 20.47
CA GLN A 78 -35.04 3.35 21.42
C GLN A 78 -33.52 3.34 21.24
N LEU A 79 -32.91 2.19 20.98
CA LEU A 79 -31.49 2.09 20.63
C LEU A 79 -31.14 2.83 19.33
N CYS A 80 -32.01 2.79 18.32
CA CYS A 80 -31.79 3.53 17.07
C CYS A 80 -31.87 5.04 17.30
N LEU A 81 -32.85 5.50 18.08
CA LEU A 81 -33.02 6.91 18.42
C LEU A 81 -31.85 7.45 19.24
N LYS A 82 -31.45 6.75 20.31
CA LYS A 82 -30.28 7.11 21.13
C LYS A 82 -29.00 7.14 20.31
N LEU A 83 -28.76 6.15 19.44
CA LEU A 83 -27.58 6.15 18.57
C LEU A 83 -27.57 7.35 17.61
N ARG A 84 -28.74 7.69 17.04
CA ARG A 84 -28.89 8.85 16.17
C ARG A 84 -28.60 10.15 16.91
N GLU A 85 -29.11 10.31 18.13
CA GLU A 85 -28.88 11.50 18.96
C GLU A 85 -27.43 11.63 19.42
N ILE A 86 -26.79 10.53 19.83
CA ILE A 86 -25.34 10.48 20.13
C ILE A 86 -24.54 10.97 18.91
N VAL A 87 -24.84 10.45 17.72
CA VAL A 87 -24.14 10.85 16.50
C VAL A 87 -24.40 12.32 16.15
N ASP A 88 -25.63 12.81 16.31
CA ASP A 88 -25.98 14.22 16.07
C ASP A 88 -25.16 15.17 16.99
N LEU A 89 -25.00 14.83 18.27
CA LEU A 89 -24.18 15.60 19.22
C LEU A 89 -22.69 15.55 18.88
N ILE A 90 -22.15 14.36 18.59
CA ILE A 90 -20.73 14.17 18.26
C ILE A 90 -20.35 14.88 16.95
N CYS A 91 -21.27 14.89 15.99
CA CYS A 91 -21.08 15.53 14.69
C CYS A 91 -21.48 17.02 14.69
N ALA A 92 -21.86 17.61 15.82
CA ALA A 92 -22.21 19.01 15.87
C ALA A 92 -20.98 19.91 15.62
N PRO A 93 -21.06 20.94 14.76
CA PRO A 93 -19.94 21.85 14.49
C PRO A 93 -19.60 22.78 15.67
N LYS A 94 -20.56 22.91 16.61
CA LYS A 94 -20.50 23.63 17.88
C LYS A 94 -21.30 22.82 18.90
N ILE A 95 -20.80 22.72 20.13
CA ILE A 95 -21.45 21.98 21.22
C ILE A 95 -21.22 22.72 22.53
N HIS A 96 -22.26 22.82 23.36
CA HIS A 96 -22.21 23.47 24.67
C HIS A 96 -21.88 22.48 25.79
N THR A 97 -21.30 22.95 26.89
CA THR A 97 -20.87 22.10 28.01
C THR A 97 -22.00 21.26 28.61
N ASN A 98 -23.21 21.82 28.70
CA ASN A 98 -24.41 21.07 29.15
C ASN A 98 -24.77 19.92 28.18
N GLN A 99 -24.60 20.12 26.88
CA GLN A 99 -24.80 19.07 25.87
C GLN A 99 -23.72 17.97 25.95
N ILE A 100 -22.50 18.30 26.40
CA ILE A 100 -21.44 17.32 26.65
C ILE A 100 -21.79 16.44 27.86
N ALA A 101 -22.29 17.04 28.94
CA ALA A 101 -22.78 16.29 30.10
C ALA A 101 -23.96 15.37 29.72
N TYR A 102 -24.89 15.88 28.92
CA TYR A 102 -25.99 15.08 28.38
C TYR A 102 -25.51 13.92 27.48
N LEU A 103 -24.54 14.18 26.60
CA LEU A 103 -23.92 13.16 25.75
C LEU A 103 -23.32 12.01 26.57
N LYS A 104 -22.69 12.30 27.71
CA LYS A 104 -22.14 11.28 28.61
C LYS A 104 -23.23 10.33 29.13
N ILE A 105 -24.32 10.88 29.67
CA ILE A 105 -25.46 10.12 30.16
C ILE A 105 -26.07 9.28 29.03
N LEU A 106 -26.27 9.90 27.86
CA LEU A 106 -26.87 9.24 26.71
C LEU A 106 -26.03 8.04 26.20
N ILE A 107 -24.69 8.15 26.24
CA ILE A 107 -23.77 7.06 25.89
C ILE A 107 -23.87 5.92 26.91
N GLU A 108 -23.93 6.23 28.20
CA GLU A 108 -24.06 5.23 29.27
C GLU A 108 -25.38 4.46 29.12
N GLU A 109 -26.51 5.16 28.96
CA GLU A 109 -27.82 4.56 28.72
C GLU A 109 -27.84 3.70 27.45
N TYR A 110 -27.25 4.20 26.36
CA TYR A 110 -27.18 3.45 25.11
C TYR A 110 -26.38 2.14 25.26
N ILE A 111 -25.24 2.17 25.96
CA ILE A 111 -24.42 0.97 26.17
C ILE A 111 -25.15 -0.03 27.08
N GLN A 112 -25.79 0.44 28.16
CA GLN A 112 -26.57 -0.39 29.06
C GLN A 112 -27.73 -1.07 28.33
N LEU A 113 -28.58 -0.29 27.66
CA LEU A 113 -29.71 -0.80 26.90
C LEU A 113 -29.25 -1.78 25.81
N ARG A 114 -28.18 -1.46 25.08
CA ARG A 114 -27.67 -2.34 24.02
C ARG A 114 -27.21 -3.69 24.57
N THR A 115 -26.58 -3.68 25.74
CA THR A 115 -26.08 -4.89 26.39
C THR A 115 -27.23 -5.74 26.93
N ALA A 116 -28.29 -5.11 27.44
CA ALA A 116 -29.50 -5.80 27.88
C ALA A 116 -30.30 -6.39 26.71
N THR A 117 -30.51 -5.63 25.63
CA THR A 117 -31.32 -6.07 24.47
C THR A 117 -30.59 -7.09 23.58
N PHE A 118 -29.25 -7.13 23.60
CA PHE A 118 -28.44 -8.06 22.79
C PHE A 118 -27.28 -8.68 23.60
N PRO A 119 -27.58 -9.51 24.63
CA PRO A 119 -26.57 -10.06 25.54
C PRO A 119 -25.59 -11.01 24.83
N GLU A 120 -26.01 -11.64 23.73
CA GLU A 120 -25.19 -12.53 22.91
C GLU A 120 -24.22 -11.78 21.96
N LYS A 121 -24.33 -10.45 21.87
CA LYS A 121 -23.50 -9.62 20.97
C LYS A 121 -22.51 -8.77 21.75
N THR A 122 -21.27 -9.27 21.82
CA THR A 122 -20.14 -8.58 22.45
C THR A 122 -19.95 -7.14 21.95
N LEU A 123 -19.60 -6.25 22.88
CA LEU A 123 -19.26 -4.87 22.57
C LEU A 123 -17.96 -4.82 21.76
N LYS A 124 -18.02 -4.17 20.59
CA LYS A 124 -16.84 -3.86 19.77
C LYS A 124 -16.01 -2.72 20.38
N PRO A 125 -14.70 -2.61 20.07
CA PRO A 125 -13.84 -1.51 20.54
C PRO A 125 -14.42 -0.11 20.30
N LYS A 126 -15.22 0.09 19.24
CA LYS A 126 -15.91 1.36 18.97
C LYS A 126 -16.85 1.81 20.10
N HIS A 127 -17.48 0.88 20.81
CA HIS A 127 -18.33 1.23 21.96
C HIS A 127 -17.48 1.69 23.15
N HIS A 128 -16.31 1.07 23.37
CA HIS A 128 -15.37 1.54 24.38
C HIS A 128 -14.85 2.94 24.04
N TYR A 129 -14.47 3.18 22.78
CA TYR A 129 -14.00 4.50 22.35
C TYR A 129 -15.06 5.59 22.55
N LEU A 130 -16.34 5.26 22.32
CA LEU A 130 -17.44 6.19 22.50
C LEU A 130 -17.50 6.78 23.91
N VAL A 131 -17.17 6.00 24.94
CA VAL A 131 -17.16 6.45 26.35
C VAL A 131 -16.19 7.61 26.58
N HIS A 132 -15.13 7.71 25.78
CA HIS A 132 -14.14 8.78 25.89
C HIS A 132 -14.53 10.07 25.15
N TYR A 133 -15.58 10.04 24.32
CA TYR A 133 -15.92 11.18 23.46
C TYR A 133 -16.29 12.45 24.24
N PRO A 134 -17.04 12.41 25.35
CA PRO A 134 -17.32 13.60 26.15
C PRO A 134 -16.03 14.30 26.62
N GLU A 135 -15.07 13.55 27.15
CA GLU A 135 -13.78 14.08 27.62
C GLU A 135 -12.94 14.64 26.46
N LEU A 136 -12.90 13.93 25.34
CA LEU A 136 -12.20 14.39 24.14
C LEU A 136 -12.82 15.68 23.57
N ILE A 137 -14.13 15.87 23.67
CA ILE A 137 -14.79 17.12 23.25
C ILE A 137 -14.38 18.27 24.18
N LEU A 138 -14.27 18.04 25.49
CA LEU A 138 -13.79 19.05 26.44
C LEU A 138 -12.34 19.45 26.14
N GLN A 139 -11.50 18.47 25.81
CA GLN A 139 -10.07 18.70 25.59
C GLN A 139 -9.75 19.33 24.23
N PHE A 140 -10.44 18.91 23.17
CA PHE A 140 -10.08 19.28 21.79
C PHE A 140 -11.16 20.10 21.06
N GLY A 141 -12.29 20.36 21.71
CA GLY A 141 -13.46 20.98 21.10
C GLY A 141 -14.28 20.01 20.23
N PRO A 142 -15.20 20.52 19.39
CA PRO A 142 -16.08 19.68 18.58
C PRO A 142 -15.32 18.67 17.70
N LEU A 143 -15.52 17.37 17.95
CA LEU A 143 -14.73 16.29 17.32
C LEU A 143 -14.92 16.20 15.80
N ILE A 144 -16.01 16.72 15.24
CA ILE A 144 -16.18 16.83 13.79
C ILE A 144 -15.08 17.67 13.13
N ARG A 145 -14.37 18.53 13.87
CA ARG A 145 -13.23 19.30 13.33
C ARG A 145 -11.95 18.46 13.21
N LEU A 146 -11.90 17.30 13.87
CA LEU A 146 -10.76 16.39 13.90
C LEU A 146 -10.98 15.13 13.06
N TRP A 147 -12.17 14.95 12.48
CA TRP A 147 -12.48 13.77 11.68
C TRP A 147 -11.70 13.71 10.36
N THR A 148 -11.49 12.49 9.84
CA THR A 148 -10.66 12.27 8.66
C THR A 148 -11.44 12.24 7.34
N LEU A 149 -12.76 12.44 7.37
CA LEU A 149 -13.64 12.32 6.20
C LEU A 149 -13.28 13.30 5.08
N ARG A 150 -12.78 14.50 5.42
CA ARG A 150 -12.30 15.48 4.42
C ARG A 150 -11.02 15.01 3.72
N PHE A 151 -10.11 14.35 4.44
CA PHE A 151 -8.91 13.78 3.82
C PHE A 151 -9.27 12.64 2.86
N GLU A 152 -10.22 11.78 3.23
CA GLU A 152 -10.72 10.74 2.33
C GLU A 152 -11.42 11.32 1.09
N SER A 153 -12.21 12.38 1.26
CA SER A 153 -12.87 13.09 0.16
C SER A 153 -11.86 13.70 -0.82
N LYS A 154 -10.74 14.26 -0.32
CA LYS A 154 -9.65 14.79 -1.18
C LYS A 154 -9.07 13.72 -2.11
N HIS A 155 -9.05 12.46 -1.70
CA HIS A 155 -8.63 11.36 -2.57
C HIS A 155 -9.55 11.13 -3.78
N SER A 156 -10.80 11.57 -3.74
CA SER A 156 -11.73 11.42 -4.87
C SER A 156 -11.22 12.12 -6.14
N TYR A 157 -10.70 13.36 -5.98
CA TYR A 157 -10.07 14.11 -7.07
C TYR A 157 -8.95 13.29 -7.73
N PHE A 158 -8.01 12.79 -6.94
CA PHE A 158 -6.87 12.02 -7.44
C PHE A 158 -7.30 10.70 -8.09
N LYS A 159 -8.29 10.00 -7.51
CA LYS A 159 -8.87 8.79 -8.09
C LYS A 159 -9.54 9.09 -9.44
N GLN A 160 -10.26 10.21 -9.56
CA GLN A 160 -10.95 10.57 -10.79
C GLN A 160 -9.98 11.02 -11.87
N CYS A 161 -8.97 11.84 -11.54
CA CYS A 161 -7.90 12.19 -12.46
C CYS A 161 -7.18 10.94 -12.97
N ALA A 162 -6.79 10.03 -12.07
CA ALA A 162 -6.13 8.78 -12.47
C ALA A 162 -6.99 7.91 -13.40
N ARG A 163 -8.31 7.84 -13.18
CA ARG A 163 -9.24 7.11 -14.05
C ARG A 163 -9.38 7.77 -15.42
N LYS A 164 -9.53 9.10 -15.47
CA LYS A 164 -9.76 9.86 -16.72
C LYS A 164 -8.54 9.94 -17.61
N LEU A 165 -7.35 10.03 -17.03
CA LEU A 165 -6.12 10.22 -17.79
C LEU A 165 -5.70 8.96 -18.55
N HIS A 166 -6.11 7.79 -18.08
CA HIS A 166 -5.64 6.47 -18.57
C HIS A 166 -4.11 6.33 -18.69
N ASN A 167 -3.34 7.27 -18.13
CA ASN A 167 -1.89 7.32 -18.15
C ASN A 167 -1.34 7.03 -16.75
N PHE A 168 -0.62 5.93 -16.62
CA PHE A 168 -0.07 5.45 -15.35
C PHE A 168 1.45 5.63 -15.25
N LYS A 169 2.11 6.18 -16.28
CA LYS A 169 3.53 6.54 -16.24
C LYS A 169 3.67 7.82 -15.42
N ASN A 170 4.42 7.77 -14.34
CA ASN A 170 4.60 8.90 -13.41
C ASN A 170 3.28 9.46 -12.86
N LEU A 171 2.28 8.60 -12.61
CA LEU A 171 0.94 9.02 -12.16
C LEU A 171 1.00 10.02 -11.00
N CYS A 172 1.88 9.83 -10.01
CA CYS A 172 2.03 10.79 -8.91
C CYS A 172 2.45 12.19 -9.37
N SER A 173 3.32 12.29 -10.38
CA SER A 173 3.73 13.57 -10.98
C SER A 173 2.55 14.22 -11.69
N THR A 174 1.87 13.49 -12.57
CA THR A 174 0.70 14.02 -13.30
C THR A 174 -0.44 14.41 -12.36
N LEU A 175 -0.68 13.62 -11.32
CA LEU A 175 -1.66 13.93 -10.29
C LEU A 175 -1.27 15.17 -9.49
N ALA A 176 0.01 15.33 -9.15
CA ALA A 176 0.50 16.51 -8.46
C ALA A 176 0.40 17.76 -9.32
N GLU A 177 0.85 17.69 -10.58
CA GLU A 177 0.79 18.79 -11.54
C GLU A 177 -0.66 19.22 -11.80
N ARG A 178 -1.55 18.29 -12.12
CA ARG A 178 -2.97 18.61 -12.31
C ARG A 178 -3.61 19.17 -11.06
N HIS A 179 -3.21 18.67 -9.89
CA HIS A 179 -3.70 19.18 -8.62
C HIS A 179 -3.23 20.63 -8.41
N GLN A 180 -1.97 20.94 -8.70
CA GLN A 180 -1.43 22.30 -8.62
C GLN A 180 -2.12 23.23 -9.62
N LEU A 181 -2.34 22.78 -10.86
CA LEU A 181 -3.11 23.54 -11.85
C LEU A 181 -4.54 23.81 -11.38
N LEU A 182 -5.20 22.83 -10.75
CA LEU A 182 -6.51 23.04 -10.15
C LEU A 182 -6.45 24.03 -8.98
N GLN A 183 -5.42 23.97 -8.12
CA GLN A 183 -5.27 24.96 -7.05
C GLN A 183 -5.03 26.35 -7.63
N ALA A 184 -4.13 26.49 -8.61
CA ALA A 184 -3.89 27.75 -9.30
C ALA A 184 -5.18 28.32 -9.91
N TYR A 185 -5.97 27.49 -10.60
CA TYR A 185 -7.28 27.88 -11.14
C TYR A 185 -8.25 28.37 -10.05
N LEU A 186 -8.39 27.63 -8.94
CA LEU A 186 -9.26 28.02 -7.84
C LEU A 186 -8.78 29.28 -7.10
N HIS A 187 -7.48 29.55 -7.12
CA HIS A 187 -6.86 30.73 -6.51
C HIS A 187 -6.81 31.95 -7.45
N ALA A 188 -6.92 31.75 -8.77
CA ALA A 188 -6.85 32.81 -9.76
C ALA A 188 -8.10 33.71 -9.84
N GLY A 189 -9.17 33.40 -9.10
CA GLY A 189 -10.42 34.16 -9.15
C GLY A 189 -11.15 34.02 -10.50
N ASN A 190 -11.91 35.05 -10.90
CA ASN A 190 -12.60 35.05 -12.18
C ASN A 190 -11.58 35.20 -13.33
N LEU A 191 -11.36 34.13 -14.09
CA LEU A 191 -10.47 34.13 -15.27
C LEU A 191 -11.00 34.97 -16.44
N PHE A 192 -12.28 35.32 -16.42
CA PHE A 192 -12.89 36.19 -17.41
C PHE A 192 -13.27 37.51 -16.74
N PRO A 193 -12.94 38.67 -17.34
CA PRO A 193 -13.47 39.93 -16.85
C PRO A 193 -15.01 39.89 -16.88
N PRO A 194 -15.70 40.57 -15.94
CA PRO A 194 -17.14 40.76 -16.09
C PRO A 194 -17.41 41.38 -17.47
N THR A 195 -18.51 40.94 -18.10
CA THR A 195 -18.93 41.39 -19.42
C THR A 195 -18.78 42.90 -19.57
N LEU A 196 -17.97 43.34 -20.53
CA LEU A 196 -17.77 44.76 -20.87
C LEU A 196 -19.12 45.44 -21.09
N GLN A 197 -19.55 46.25 -20.13
CA GLN A 197 -20.57 47.27 -20.34
C GLN A 197 -19.87 48.49 -20.95
N MET A 198 -20.11 48.72 -22.24
CA MET A 198 -19.66 49.92 -22.94
C MET A 198 -20.41 51.13 -22.37
N GLY A 199 -19.72 52.05 -21.68
CA GLY A 199 -20.24 53.41 -21.44
C GLY A 199 -19.96 54.13 -20.13
N GLN A 200 -19.31 53.54 -19.11
CA GLN A 200 -19.02 54.23 -17.82
C GLN A 200 -17.55 54.25 -17.31
N PRO A 201 -16.51 53.68 -17.96
CA PRO A 201 -15.26 53.35 -17.27
C PRO A 201 -14.36 54.54 -16.86
N ILE A 202 -14.49 55.71 -17.51
CA ILE A 202 -13.61 56.86 -17.22
C ILE A 202 -14.01 57.53 -15.90
N MET A 203 -15.30 57.82 -15.74
CA MET A 203 -15.84 58.50 -14.54
C MET A 203 -15.58 57.67 -13.29
N ASP A 204 -15.84 56.36 -13.34
CA ASP A 204 -15.64 55.43 -12.22
C ASP A 204 -14.15 55.32 -11.81
N SER A 205 -13.24 55.42 -12.77
CA SER A 205 -11.79 55.36 -12.54
C SER A 205 -11.29 56.63 -11.84
N ILE A 206 -11.75 57.79 -12.30
CA ILE A 206 -11.46 59.11 -11.69
C ILE A 206 -12.08 59.18 -10.29
N GLU A 207 -13.31 58.72 -10.13
CA GLU A 207 -14.03 58.67 -8.86
C GLU A 207 -13.24 57.86 -7.82
N LYS A 208 -12.78 56.67 -8.20
CA LYS A 208 -12.02 55.77 -7.32
C LYS A 208 -10.66 56.36 -6.91
N ALA A 209 -9.98 57.06 -7.83
CA ALA A 209 -8.74 57.75 -7.53
C ALA A 209 -8.97 58.89 -6.50
N ILE A 210 -10.02 59.69 -6.68
CA ILE A 210 -10.39 60.77 -5.76
C ILE A 210 -10.79 60.23 -4.38
N ARG A 211 -11.57 59.14 -4.31
CA ARG A 211 -11.95 58.50 -3.03
C ARG A 211 -10.76 57.95 -2.26
N THR A 212 -9.70 57.54 -2.94
CA THR A 212 -8.48 57.05 -2.28
C THR A 212 -7.82 58.19 -1.48
N VAL A 213 -7.89 59.42 -1.99
CA VAL A 213 -7.31 60.60 -1.34
C VAL A 213 -8.29 61.28 -0.37
N LEU A 214 -9.59 61.32 -0.71
CA LEU A 214 -10.66 61.93 0.09
C LEU A 214 -11.80 60.93 0.36
N PRO A 215 -11.59 59.92 1.22
CA PRO A 215 -12.59 58.87 1.47
C PRO A 215 -13.85 59.36 2.20
N GLN A 216 -13.83 60.59 2.74
CA GLN A 216 -14.96 61.20 3.46
C GLN A 216 -15.77 62.18 2.62
N LEU A 217 -15.54 62.24 1.29
CA LEU A 217 -16.31 63.11 0.41
C LEU A 217 -17.70 62.51 0.17
N ASP A 218 -18.74 63.36 0.28
CA ASP A 218 -20.12 62.98 0.00
C ASP A 218 -20.34 62.65 -1.49
N GLU A 219 -21.26 61.73 -1.76
CA GLU A 219 -21.50 61.15 -3.07
C GLU A 219 -21.89 62.21 -4.12
N ALA A 220 -22.78 63.14 -3.76
CA ALA A 220 -23.23 64.19 -4.66
C ALA A 220 -22.12 65.21 -4.97
N LYS A 221 -21.25 65.47 -3.99
CA LYS A 221 -20.08 66.36 -4.19
C LYS A 221 -19.01 65.69 -5.03
N LEU A 222 -18.83 64.38 -4.88
CA LEU A 222 -17.90 63.61 -5.68
C LEU A 222 -18.35 63.55 -7.14
N GLU A 223 -19.63 63.29 -7.40
CA GLU A 223 -20.17 63.28 -8.77
C GLU A 223 -20.02 64.66 -9.44
N THR A 224 -20.29 65.75 -8.70
CA THR A 224 -20.09 67.12 -9.21
C THR A 224 -18.63 67.40 -9.54
N LEU A 225 -17.70 66.95 -8.68
CA LEU A 225 -16.26 67.11 -8.86
C LEU A 225 -15.75 66.33 -10.07
N VAL A 226 -16.14 65.06 -10.22
CA VAL A 226 -15.72 64.23 -11.37
C VAL A 226 -16.24 64.84 -12.68
N ASN A 227 -17.48 65.35 -12.70
CA ASN A 227 -18.05 66.01 -13.86
C ASN A 227 -17.30 67.29 -14.26
N GLU A 228 -16.91 68.13 -13.31
CA GLU A 228 -16.11 69.34 -13.61
C GLU A 228 -14.68 69.00 -14.05
N LEU A 229 -14.06 67.97 -13.48
CA LEU A 229 -12.74 67.52 -13.92
C LEU A 229 -12.75 67.02 -15.37
N VAL A 230 -13.80 66.31 -15.78
CA VAL A 230 -13.95 65.92 -17.19
C VAL A 230 -14.17 67.14 -18.09
N LYS A 231 -14.87 68.19 -17.64
CA LYS A 231 -15.00 69.44 -18.41
C LYS A 231 -13.68 70.21 -18.55
N VAL A 232 -12.79 70.11 -17.56
CA VAL A 232 -11.44 70.67 -17.60
C VAL A 232 -10.51 69.85 -18.53
N GLY A 233 -10.95 68.67 -18.98
CA GLY A 233 -10.24 67.84 -19.96
C GLY A 233 -9.49 66.65 -19.35
N VAL A 234 -9.85 66.23 -18.14
CA VAL A 234 -9.30 65.02 -17.51
C VAL A 234 -9.93 63.79 -18.17
N GLU A 235 -9.13 62.99 -18.88
CA GLU A 235 -9.58 61.78 -19.58
C GLU A 235 -9.28 60.50 -18.77
N GLY A 236 -8.45 60.60 -17.73
CA GLY A 236 -8.15 59.49 -16.83
C GLY A 236 -7.46 59.88 -15.52
N PRO A 237 -7.20 58.92 -14.62
CA PRO A 237 -6.58 59.17 -13.31
C PRO A 237 -5.15 59.71 -13.42
N ASP A 238 -4.44 59.41 -14.50
CA ASP A 238 -3.07 59.91 -14.74
C ASP A 238 -3.03 61.41 -15.03
N ASP A 239 -4.13 61.99 -15.54
CA ASP A 239 -4.22 63.43 -15.83
C ASP A 239 -4.43 64.26 -14.56
N LEU A 240 -4.83 63.62 -13.45
CA LEU A 240 -5.11 64.30 -12.19
C LEU A 240 -3.86 64.99 -11.60
N GLN A 241 -2.66 64.57 -11.99
CA GLN A 241 -1.40 65.19 -11.57
C GLN A 241 -1.21 66.62 -12.12
N PHE A 242 -1.91 66.96 -13.22
CA PHE A 242 -1.80 68.26 -13.90
C PHE A 242 -2.82 69.30 -13.42
N ILE A 243 -3.76 68.90 -12.56
CA ILE A 243 -4.79 69.79 -11.99
C ILE A 243 -4.15 70.85 -11.09
N GLN A 244 -4.62 72.09 -11.22
CA GLN A 244 -4.24 73.22 -10.37
C GLN A 244 -5.31 73.52 -9.33
N GLU A 245 -4.92 74.27 -8.29
CA GLU A 245 -5.86 74.62 -7.20
C GLU A 245 -7.05 75.44 -7.72
N ASP A 246 -6.84 76.25 -8.76
CA ASP A 246 -7.88 77.07 -9.37
C ASP A 246 -9.00 76.26 -10.04
N ASP A 247 -8.70 75.06 -10.52
CA ASP A 247 -9.65 74.19 -11.22
C ASP A 247 -10.67 73.54 -10.25
N ILE A 248 -10.32 73.41 -8.96
CA ILE A 248 -11.11 72.66 -7.96
C ILE A 248 -11.46 73.46 -6.69
N LYS A 249 -10.89 74.66 -6.50
CA LYS A 249 -11.12 75.52 -5.31
C LYS A 249 -12.57 75.93 -5.07
N HIS A 250 -13.42 75.89 -6.09
CA HIS A 250 -14.82 76.28 -6.01
C HIS A 250 -15.74 75.13 -5.55
N LEU A 251 -15.25 73.89 -5.56
CA LEU A 251 -16.01 72.67 -5.22
C LEU A 251 -15.59 72.06 -3.87
N LEU A 252 -14.35 72.32 -3.46
CA LEU A 252 -13.73 71.70 -2.30
C LEU A 252 -13.18 72.77 -1.34
N THR A 253 -13.05 72.39 -0.06
CA THR A 253 -12.39 73.27 0.93
C THR A 253 -10.88 73.36 0.65
N PRO A 254 -10.19 74.45 1.06
CA PRO A 254 -8.77 74.63 0.79
C PRO A 254 -7.88 73.45 1.23
N ILE A 255 -8.24 72.77 2.32
CA ILE A 255 -7.50 71.60 2.83
C ILE A 255 -7.70 70.37 1.93
N GLN A 256 -8.90 70.19 1.38
CA GLN A 256 -9.21 69.09 0.46
C GLN A 256 -8.48 69.27 -0.87
N CYS A 257 -8.42 70.49 -1.41
CA CYS A 257 -7.65 70.80 -2.62
C CYS A 257 -6.16 70.45 -2.44
N ARG A 258 -5.57 70.89 -1.31
CA ARG A 258 -4.15 70.62 -1.02
C ARG A 258 -3.84 69.13 -0.86
N LYS A 259 -4.75 68.34 -0.28
CA LYS A 259 -4.58 66.89 -0.15
C LYS A 259 -4.55 66.17 -1.50
N ILE A 260 -5.45 66.53 -2.41
CA ILE A 260 -5.49 66.00 -3.79
C ILE A 260 -4.17 66.35 -4.50
N ILE A 261 -3.79 67.63 -4.52
CA ILE A 261 -2.61 68.09 -5.26
C ILE A 261 -1.31 67.50 -4.68
N HIS A 262 -1.19 67.38 -3.36
CA HIS A 262 -0.01 66.80 -2.70
C HIS A 262 0.12 65.29 -2.95
N SER A 263 -0.98 64.54 -2.88
CA SER A 263 -0.96 63.09 -3.06
C SER A 263 -0.67 62.67 -4.51
N LEU A 264 -0.95 63.54 -5.48
CA LEU A 264 -0.79 63.24 -6.90
C LEU A 264 0.55 63.74 -7.48
N LYS A 265 1.25 64.64 -6.78
CA LYS A 265 2.56 65.17 -7.21
C LYS A 265 3.77 64.51 -6.52
N GLY A 266 3.57 63.69 -5.48
CA GLY A 266 4.64 63.03 -4.73
C GLY A 266 4.76 61.54 -5.03
N GLY A 267 5.62 61.16 -5.98
CA GLY A 267 5.98 59.76 -6.23
C GLY A 267 7.30 59.37 -5.56
N GLU A 268 7.27 58.44 -4.60
CA GLU A 268 8.38 57.54 -4.22
C GLU A 268 7.92 56.51 -3.15
N ILE A 269 8.16 55.21 -3.40
CA ILE A 269 8.76 54.21 -2.48
C ILE A 269 8.87 52.82 -3.19
N MET A 270 10.10 52.57 -3.66
CA MET A 270 10.99 51.40 -3.54
C MET A 270 10.57 49.96 -3.92
N SER A 271 11.28 49.44 -4.92
CA SER A 271 11.60 48.03 -5.13
C SER A 271 12.76 47.57 -4.21
N VAL A 272 12.72 46.32 -3.74
CA VAL A 272 13.90 45.59 -3.29
C VAL A 272 13.78 44.14 -3.77
N ALA A 273 14.58 43.81 -4.80
CA ALA A 273 15.02 42.46 -5.08
C ALA A 273 16.14 42.10 -4.10
N SER A 274 16.16 40.87 -3.60
CA SER A 274 17.34 40.28 -2.98
C SER A 274 17.48 38.84 -3.41
N SER A 275 18.60 38.60 -4.07
CA SER A 275 19.17 37.31 -4.45
C SER A 275 19.56 36.48 -3.23
N SER A 276 19.40 35.16 -3.35
CA SER A 276 20.25 34.22 -2.63
C SER A 276 20.50 33.00 -3.52
N THR A 277 21.60 33.06 -4.27
CA THR A 277 22.27 31.90 -4.86
C THR A 277 22.92 31.08 -3.75
N CYS A 278 22.71 29.77 -3.75
CA CYS A 278 23.57 28.76 -3.12
C CYS A 278 23.40 27.41 -3.85
N PRO A 279 24.44 26.58 -3.93
CA PRO A 279 24.71 25.77 -5.12
C PRO A 279 24.04 24.39 -5.09
N VAL A 280 23.67 23.94 -6.29
CA VAL A 280 23.26 22.56 -6.58
C VAL A 280 24.52 21.70 -6.69
N SER A 281 24.84 20.91 -5.67
CA SER A 281 25.78 19.79 -5.80
C SER A 281 25.01 18.49 -6.00
N SER A 282 25.01 18.00 -7.23
CA SER A 282 24.50 16.70 -7.63
C SER A 282 25.62 15.65 -7.60
N ILE A 283 25.30 14.46 -7.06
CA ILE A 283 25.87 13.13 -7.34
C ILE A 283 26.94 12.55 -6.38
N SER A 284 26.57 11.36 -5.86
CA SER A 284 27.29 10.22 -5.26
C SER A 284 28.67 10.39 -4.61
N HIS A 285 28.67 10.68 -3.32
CA HIS A 285 29.60 10.04 -2.38
C HIS A 285 28.78 9.39 -1.26
N ILE A 286 29.10 8.15 -0.87
CA ILE A 286 28.78 7.69 0.48
C ILE A 286 29.50 8.68 1.40
N SER A 287 28.74 9.43 2.19
CA SER A 287 29.31 10.51 2.99
C SER A 287 30.32 9.95 3.99
N ALA A 288 31.54 10.51 4.01
CA ALA A 288 32.68 9.98 4.75
C ALA A 288 32.41 9.70 6.24
N TRP A 289 31.49 10.46 6.87
CA TRP A 289 31.10 10.28 8.27
C TRP A 289 30.48 8.91 8.56
N VAL A 290 29.89 8.24 7.57
CA VAL A 290 29.21 6.94 7.76
C VAL A 290 30.21 5.86 8.15
N ASN A 291 31.44 5.93 7.62
CA ASN A 291 32.49 4.95 7.91
C ASN A 291 33.19 5.19 9.25
N SER A 292 32.92 6.33 9.91
CA SER A 292 33.52 6.71 11.19
C SER A 292 32.47 7.06 12.26
N PHE A 293 31.19 6.79 11.98
CA PHE A 293 30.10 7.10 12.90
C PHE A 293 30.01 6.05 13.99
N GLU A 294 30.21 6.48 15.23
CA GLU A 294 29.96 5.65 16.40
C GLU A 294 28.64 6.04 17.06
N VAL A 295 27.89 5.02 17.49
CA VAL A 295 26.72 5.25 18.35
C VAL A 295 27.23 5.90 19.63
N PRO A 296 26.69 7.07 20.04
CA PRO A 296 27.17 7.78 21.22
C PRO A 296 26.69 7.08 22.49
N TRP A 297 27.30 5.93 22.81
CA TRP A 297 26.96 5.07 23.94
C TRP A 297 27.02 5.81 25.26
N ASN A 298 27.88 6.83 25.38
CA ASN A 298 27.95 7.73 26.53
C ASN A 298 26.65 8.51 26.77
N LYS A 299 25.90 8.87 25.72
CA LYS A 299 24.59 9.57 25.79
C LYS A 299 23.40 8.61 26.02
N VAL A 300 23.64 7.29 25.97
CA VAL A 300 22.62 6.25 26.16
C VAL A 300 22.42 5.97 27.66
N ARG A 301 21.19 5.69 28.09
CA ARG A 301 20.85 5.36 29.50
C ARG A 301 21.73 4.23 30.06
N LEU A 302 22.07 4.34 31.34
CA LEU A 302 22.88 3.34 32.04
C LEU A 302 22.18 1.98 32.14
N THR A 303 20.84 1.96 32.26
CA THR A 303 20.03 0.73 32.27
C THR A 303 20.17 -0.04 30.96
N LEU A 304 20.20 0.67 29.83
CA LEU A 304 20.45 0.09 28.51
C LEU A 304 21.87 -0.45 28.39
N ARG A 305 22.88 0.33 28.78
CA ARG A 305 24.29 -0.12 28.74
C ARG A 305 24.52 -1.38 29.57
N ARG A 306 24.01 -1.41 30.81
CA ARG A 306 24.08 -2.59 31.68
C ARG A 306 23.38 -3.81 31.09
N ALA A 307 22.22 -3.62 30.46
CA ALA A 307 21.52 -4.70 29.78
C ALA A 307 22.37 -5.24 28.61
N VAL A 308 22.95 -4.36 27.79
CA VAL A 308 23.84 -4.78 26.69
C VAL A 308 25.11 -5.48 27.21
N ASP A 309 25.77 -4.94 28.23
CA ASP A 309 27.00 -5.51 28.82
C ASP A 309 26.73 -6.89 29.46
N ALA A 310 25.51 -7.11 29.96
CA ALA A 310 25.07 -8.39 30.52
C ALA A 310 24.53 -9.37 29.46
N GLY A 311 24.46 -8.97 28.18
CA GLY A 311 23.80 -9.76 27.13
C GLY A 311 22.28 -9.91 27.34
N GLU A 312 21.67 -9.02 28.13
CA GLU A 312 20.27 -9.02 28.50
C GLU A 312 19.44 -8.07 27.62
N ARG A 313 18.15 -8.40 27.46
CA ARG A 313 17.22 -7.60 26.68
C ARG A 313 17.02 -6.20 27.31
N PRO A 314 17.25 -5.11 26.56
CA PRO A 314 16.90 -3.80 27.06
C PRO A 314 15.40 -3.55 27.07
N ALA A 315 14.94 -2.77 28.06
CA ALA A 315 13.53 -2.40 28.17
C ALA A 315 13.04 -1.68 26.88
N PRO A 316 11.76 -1.83 26.49
CA PRO A 316 11.23 -1.16 25.29
C PRO A 316 11.44 0.36 25.28
N ASP A 317 11.44 0.99 26.46
CA ASP A 317 11.70 2.42 26.60
C ASP A 317 13.16 2.78 26.33
N ASP A 318 14.07 1.95 26.82
CA ASP A 318 15.51 2.08 26.60
C ASP A 318 15.87 1.88 25.13
N ARG A 319 15.21 0.93 24.44
CA ARG A 319 15.34 0.76 22.99
C ARG A 319 14.87 2.00 22.22
N ARG A 320 13.72 2.58 22.55
CA ARG A 320 13.25 3.82 21.92
C ARG A 320 14.20 4.99 22.18
N HIS A 321 14.78 5.03 23.38
CA HIS A 321 15.78 6.03 23.75
C HIS A 321 17.06 5.88 22.92
N LEU A 322 17.56 4.66 22.70
CA LEU A 322 18.68 4.38 21.79
C LEU A 322 18.41 4.95 20.39
N ILE A 323 17.27 4.58 19.80
CA ILE A 323 16.86 5.07 18.46
C ILE A 323 16.86 6.60 18.41
N LYS A 324 16.36 7.25 19.46
CA LYS A 324 16.33 8.71 19.53
C LYS A 324 17.74 9.30 19.59
N VAL A 325 18.57 8.81 20.50
CA VAL A 325 19.95 9.28 20.70
C VAL A 325 20.81 9.07 19.46
N THR A 326 20.71 7.89 18.83
CA THR A 326 21.42 7.56 17.60
C THR A 326 20.97 8.48 16.45
N VAL A 327 19.67 8.66 16.23
CA VAL A 327 19.19 9.56 15.15
C VAL A 327 19.56 11.01 15.40
N ASP A 328 19.49 11.48 16.64
CA ASP A 328 19.85 12.85 16.97
C ASP A 328 21.34 13.10 16.68
N ALA A 329 22.24 12.15 17.00
CA ALA A 329 23.67 12.22 16.66
C ALA A 329 23.95 12.09 15.15
N MET A 330 23.26 11.18 14.43
CA MET A 330 23.38 11.09 12.97
C MET A 330 22.99 12.41 12.29
N ARG A 331 22.02 13.13 12.86
CA ARG A 331 21.53 14.42 12.33
C ARG A 331 22.48 15.59 12.56
N GLU A 332 23.51 15.43 13.39
CA GLU A 332 24.63 16.37 13.48
C GLU A 332 25.48 16.33 12.19
N HIS A 333 25.50 15.19 11.48
CA HIS A 333 26.25 15.02 10.23
C HIS A 333 25.38 15.12 8.98
N SER A 334 24.18 14.53 9.00
CA SER A 334 23.25 14.52 7.87
C SER A 334 21.81 14.66 8.36
N LEU A 335 21.11 15.70 7.90
CA LEU A 335 19.72 15.91 8.28
C LEU A 335 18.79 14.79 7.78
N ASN A 336 19.17 14.04 6.74
CA ASN A 336 18.34 12.99 6.13
C ASN A 336 19.16 11.79 5.63
N PRO A 337 19.71 10.96 6.54
CA PRO A 337 20.54 9.80 6.20
C PRO A 337 19.75 8.72 5.43
N THR A 338 20.33 8.19 4.34
CA THR A 338 19.62 7.30 3.38
C THR A 338 19.77 5.81 3.70
N ARG A 339 18.82 4.95 3.26
CA ARG A 339 18.80 3.50 3.55
C ARG A 339 20.12 2.77 3.19
N ARG A 340 20.93 3.32 2.29
CA ARG A 340 22.24 2.74 1.88
C ARG A 340 23.34 2.94 2.93
N GLU A 341 23.12 3.82 3.90
CA GLU A 341 24.06 4.20 4.96
C GLU A 341 23.87 3.36 6.23
N TYR A 342 22.97 2.37 6.23
CA TYR A 342 22.71 1.47 7.36
C TYR A 342 23.11 0.03 6.99
N LYS A 343 24.34 -0.38 7.31
CA LYS A 343 24.85 -1.75 7.16
C LYS A 343 25.45 -2.23 8.48
N ASN A 344 25.45 -3.53 8.74
CA ASN A 344 26.22 -4.14 9.83
C ASN A 344 27.64 -4.50 9.38
N GLU A 345 28.46 -4.97 10.32
CA GLU A 345 29.87 -5.37 10.11
C GLU A 345 30.04 -6.46 9.04
N GLU A 346 28.99 -7.22 8.72
CA GLU A 346 28.98 -8.33 7.75
C GLU A 346 28.40 -7.93 6.37
N GLY A 347 28.02 -6.66 6.18
CA GLY A 347 27.46 -6.17 4.92
C GLY A 347 26.02 -6.62 4.61
N GLU A 348 25.34 -7.30 5.55
CA GLU A 348 23.96 -7.73 5.42
C GLU A 348 22.95 -6.63 5.78
N LEU A 349 21.84 -6.60 5.03
CA LEU A 349 20.67 -5.81 5.41
C LEU A 349 19.99 -6.47 6.62
N ILE A 350 20.22 -5.93 7.82
CA ILE A 350 19.52 -6.36 9.03
C ILE A 350 18.00 -6.16 8.86
N GLY A 351 17.28 -7.28 8.77
CA GLY A 351 15.83 -7.39 8.90
C GLY A 351 15.04 -7.12 7.63
N CYS A 352 14.33 -8.15 7.17
CA CYS A 352 13.26 -8.04 6.18
C CYS A 352 12.04 -7.31 6.79
N GLY A 353 11.42 -6.40 6.04
CA GLY A 353 10.05 -5.93 6.21
C GLY A 353 9.55 -5.58 7.62
N TYR A 354 9.32 -4.28 7.83
CA TYR A 354 8.43 -3.69 8.84
C TYR A 354 8.92 -3.50 10.30
N PHE A 355 9.97 -4.19 10.79
CA PHE A 355 10.33 -4.06 12.23
C PHE A 355 11.83 -4.03 12.60
N SER A 356 12.74 -3.81 11.66
CA SER A 356 14.18 -3.66 11.97
C SER A 356 14.50 -2.34 12.70
N ILE A 357 15.58 -2.35 13.51
CA ILE A 357 16.18 -1.13 14.09
C ILE A 357 16.37 -0.06 13.00
N ILE A 358 16.78 -0.46 11.80
CA ILE A 358 16.94 0.40 10.63
C ILE A 358 15.64 1.13 10.27
N ASN A 359 14.48 0.46 10.28
CA ASN A 359 13.20 1.12 10.04
C ASN A 359 12.76 2.02 11.20
N GLN A 360 13.13 1.70 12.44
CA GLN A 360 12.87 2.57 13.60
C GLN A 360 13.70 3.87 13.50
N LEU A 361 14.99 3.75 13.15
CA LEU A 361 15.87 4.89 12.84
C LEU A 361 15.29 5.71 11.68
N LYS A 362 14.95 5.06 10.56
CA LYS A 362 14.35 5.71 9.39
C LYS A 362 13.04 6.44 9.72
N THR A 363 12.13 5.78 10.44
CA THR A 363 10.84 6.36 10.83
C THR A 363 11.04 7.59 11.72
N ARG A 364 12.03 7.53 12.63
CA ARG A 364 12.38 8.65 13.50
C ARG A 364 13.00 9.81 12.71
N VAL A 365 13.89 9.56 11.75
CA VAL A 365 14.43 10.55 10.81
C VAL A 365 13.29 11.20 9.99
N GLU A 366 12.39 10.41 9.42
CA GLU A 366 11.25 10.90 8.65
C GLU A 366 10.28 11.73 9.50
N TYR A 367 10.06 11.33 10.76
CA TYR A 367 9.24 12.09 11.71
C TYR A 367 9.86 13.46 12.02
N LEU A 368 11.17 13.51 12.27
CA LEU A 368 11.90 14.76 12.54
C LEU A 368 11.92 15.69 11.31
N ASN A 369 11.96 15.13 10.10
CA ASN A 369 11.99 15.91 8.86
C ASN A 369 10.60 16.27 8.31
N ARG A 370 9.51 15.98 9.05
CA ARG A 370 8.13 16.21 8.60
C ARG A 370 7.83 17.68 8.28
N GLY A 371 8.53 18.62 8.92
CA GLY A 371 8.40 20.07 8.70
C GLY A 371 9.45 20.69 7.78
N ASN A 372 10.46 19.94 7.33
CA ASN A 372 11.54 20.47 6.49
C ASN A 372 11.52 19.83 5.09
N THR A 373 10.79 20.47 4.18
CA THR A 373 10.57 19.97 2.81
C THR A 373 11.87 19.94 1.99
N LEU A 374 12.85 20.80 2.32
CA LEU A 374 14.13 20.94 1.61
C LEU A 374 15.13 19.83 1.95
N SER A 375 15.11 19.30 3.18
CA SER A 375 15.98 18.18 3.58
C SER A 375 15.52 16.83 3.02
N ARG A 376 14.31 16.75 2.45
CA ARG A 376 13.81 15.54 1.80
C ARG A 376 14.51 15.35 0.45
N LEU A 377 15.62 14.61 0.47
CA LEU A 377 16.24 14.02 -0.71
C LEU A 377 15.27 13.00 -1.36
N ARG A 378 14.27 13.46 -2.11
CA ARG A 378 13.70 12.65 -3.19
C ARG A 378 14.67 12.78 -4.35
N LYS A 379 15.59 11.81 -4.51
CA LYS A 379 16.33 11.68 -5.77
C LYS A 379 15.32 11.59 -6.91
N HIS A 380 15.36 12.54 -7.83
CA HIS A 380 14.85 12.33 -9.18
C HIS A 380 15.59 11.10 -9.73
N LYS A 381 14.86 10.10 -10.23
CA LYS A 381 15.47 9.10 -11.10
C LYS A 381 15.77 9.85 -12.40
N ARG A 382 17.06 10.07 -12.71
CA ARG A 382 17.51 10.57 -14.01
C ARG A 382 16.77 9.78 -15.09
N THR A 383 16.06 10.49 -15.95
CA THR A 383 15.53 9.94 -17.20
C THR A 383 16.70 9.70 -18.14
N GLN A 384 16.85 8.46 -18.63
CA GLN A 384 17.75 8.11 -19.74
C GLN A 384 17.27 8.78 -21.02
N ARG A 385 17.47 10.10 -21.19
CA ARG A 385 17.23 10.79 -22.46
C ARG A 385 18.21 11.91 -22.80
N ASP A 386 19.27 12.13 -22.01
CA ASP A 386 20.20 13.24 -22.26
C ASP A 386 21.68 12.82 -22.34
N ASP A 387 21.99 11.53 -22.58
CA ASP A 387 23.37 11.07 -22.85
C ASP A 387 23.49 10.67 -24.33
N GLU A 388 23.45 11.67 -25.22
CA GLU A 388 24.10 11.61 -26.55
C GLU A 388 25.21 12.66 -26.52
N ASP A 389 26.34 12.31 -25.91
CA ASP A 389 27.72 12.74 -26.25
C ASP A 389 28.63 12.57 -25.03
N GLY A 390 29.58 11.64 -25.13
CA GLY A 390 30.63 11.45 -24.13
C GLY A 390 31.09 10.00 -24.02
N ASP A 391 32.15 9.67 -24.75
CA ASP A 391 32.95 8.45 -24.65
C ASP A 391 33.56 8.35 -23.24
N ASP A 392 33.14 7.36 -22.44
CA ASP A 392 33.89 6.90 -21.26
C ASP A 392 33.54 5.45 -20.91
N ASP A 393 34.57 4.61 -20.93
CA ASP A 393 34.54 3.15 -20.76
C ASP A 393 34.44 2.77 -19.27
N GLN A 394 33.22 2.58 -18.73
CA GLN A 394 33.03 1.83 -17.47
C GLN A 394 31.62 1.23 -17.32
N PRO A 395 31.46 0.03 -16.71
CA PRO A 395 30.26 -0.78 -16.87
C PRO A 395 29.06 -0.23 -16.09
N ALA A 396 27.94 -0.06 -16.81
CA ALA A 396 26.68 0.44 -16.28
C ALA A 396 26.09 -0.47 -15.19
N VAL A 397 25.86 0.10 -14.01
CA VAL A 397 25.12 -0.54 -12.91
C VAL A 397 23.65 -0.74 -13.35
N THR A 398 23.23 -1.99 -13.40
CA THR A 398 21.95 -2.46 -13.94
C THR A 398 20.75 -1.85 -13.20
N SER A 399 19.93 -1.07 -13.92
CA SER A 399 18.70 -0.51 -13.37
C SER A 399 17.63 -1.62 -13.28
N CYS A 400 17.14 -1.90 -12.06
CA CYS A 400 16.13 -2.94 -11.78
C CYS A 400 14.86 -2.75 -12.64
N ALA A 401 14.58 -3.74 -13.49
CA ALA A 401 13.37 -3.82 -14.31
C ALA A 401 12.09 -3.95 -13.44
N ARG A 402 10.93 -3.54 -13.99
CA ARG A 402 9.65 -3.48 -13.26
C ARG A 402 9.16 -4.90 -12.91
N ILE A 403 9.23 -5.24 -11.62
CA ILE A 403 8.86 -6.56 -11.08
C ILE A 403 7.33 -6.66 -10.83
N ASP A 404 6.69 -7.78 -11.17
CA ASP A 404 5.27 -8.04 -10.88
C ASP A 404 4.98 -8.53 -9.43
N SER A 405 3.72 -8.85 -9.08
CA SER A 405 3.32 -9.34 -7.73
C SER A 405 4.07 -10.57 -7.29
N TYR A 406 4.45 -11.41 -8.24
CA TYR A 406 5.11 -12.67 -7.99
C TYR A 406 6.62 -12.52 -8.03
N GLY A 407 7.19 -11.43 -8.52
CA GLY A 407 8.64 -11.31 -8.67
C GLY A 407 9.11 -11.44 -10.12
N CYS A 408 8.19 -11.61 -11.07
CA CYS A 408 8.54 -11.87 -12.46
C CYS A 408 8.96 -10.57 -13.16
N VAL A 409 10.12 -10.65 -13.81
CA VAL A 409 10.75 -9.58 -14.59
C VAL A 409 10.53 -9.80 -16.09
N ARG A 410 10.47 -11.07 -16.54
CA ARG A 410 10.31 -11.46 -17.95
C ARG A 410 9.08 -12.35 -18.16
N TRP A 411 7.91 -11.87 -17.74
CA TRP A 411 6.67 -12.65 -17.76
C TRP A 411 6.23 -13.12 -19.16
N GLN A 412 6.23 -12.19 -20.11
CA GLN A 412 5.85 -12.38 -21.51
C GLN A 412 6.72 -11.41 -22.33
N PRO A 413 7.87 -11.85 -22.87
CA PRO A 413 8.67 -11.03 -23.78
C PRO A 413 7.84 -10.60 -24.99
N GLU A 414 7.94 -9.31 -25.36
CA GLU A 414 7.24 -8.76 -26.54
C GLU A 414 8.06 -8.97 -27.82
N ASP A 415 9.40 -8.98 -27.69
CA ASP A 415 10.34 -9.13 -28.80
C ASP A 415 11.06 -10.49 -28.78
N TYR A 416 11.46 -10.96 -29.96
CA TYR A 416 12.36 -12.11 -30.13
C TYR A 416 13.83 -11.67 -30.06
N PRO A 417 14.77 -12.57 -29.74
CA PRO A 417 16.20 -12.26 -29.80
C PRO A 417 16.62 -11.71 -31.17
N ASP A 418 17.68 -10.89 -31.20
CA ASP A 418 18.15 -10.25 -32.43
C ASP A 418 18.42 -11.28 -33.55
N GLY A 419 17.82 -11.05 -34.72
CA GLY A 419 17.93 -11.95 -35.88
C GLY A 419 16.96 -13.13 -35.89
N GLU A 420 16.15 -13.31 -34.84
CA GLU A 420 15.17 -14.39 -34.76
C GLU A 420 13.79 -13.98 -35.27
N THR A 421 13.10 -14.92 -35.93
CA THR A 421 11.71 -14.77 -36.39
C THR A 421 10.83 -15.86 -35.79
N SER A 422 9.51 -15.69 -35.79
CA SER A 422 8.61 -16.75 -35.30
C SER A 422 8.80 -18.07 -36.03
N ALA A 423 9.15 -18.05 -37.33
CA ALA A 423 9.41 -19.25 -38.11
C ALA A 423 10.73 -19.93 -37.68
N SER A 424 11.79 -19.15 -37.47
CA SER A 424 13.07 -19.69 -37.00
C SER A 424 13.00 -20.25 -35.58
N LEU A 425 12.20 -19.63 -34.70
CA LEU A 425 11.96 -20.17 -33.36
C LEU A 425 11.17 -21.48 -33.38
N GLU A 426 10.25 -21.66 -34.34
CA GLU A 426 9.53 -22.94 -34.50
C GLU A 426 10.46 -24.03 -35.02
N GLU A 427 11.37 -23.73 -35.95
CA GLU A 427 12.40 -24.67 -36.40
C GLU A 427 13.32 -25.12 -35.25
N LYS A 428 13.76 -24.16 -34.41
CA LYS A 428 14.56 -24.45 -33.21
C LYS A 428 13.83 -25.29 -32.18
N LYS A 429 12.51 -25.09 -32.03
CA LYS A 429 11.66 -25.95 -31.20
C LYS A 429 11.60 -27.38 -31.75
N LEU A 430 11.42 -27.55 -33.07
CA LEU A 430 11.42 -28.87 -33.71
C LEU A 430 12.78 -29.58 -33.55
N GLU A 431 13.90 -28.87 -33.70
CA GLU A 431 15.25 -29.40 -33.42
C GLU A 431 15.34 -29.92 -31.98
N MET A 432 14.84 -29.15 -31.02
CA MET A 432 14.84 -29.54 -29.62
C MET A 432 13.95 -30.78 -29.37
N MET A 433 12.79 -30.88 -30.05
CA MET A 433 11.92 -32.06 -29.96
C MET A 433 12.57 -33.31 -30.57
N ASP A 434 13.32 -33.18 -31.68
CA ASP A 434 14.10 -34.28 -32.27
C ASP A 434 15.13 -34.82 -31.26
N ILE A 435 15.89 -33.92 -30.63
CA ILE A 435 16.88 -34.29 -29.59
C ILE A 435 16.19 -35.05 -28.44
N PHE A 436 15.02 -34.55 -27.98
CA PHE A 436 14.28 -35.24 -26.93
C PHE A 436 13.78 -36.61 -27.36
N SER A 437 13.32 -36.79 -28.61
CA SER A 437 12.84 -38.08 -29.10
C SER A 437 13.93 -39.16 -29.11
N ARG A 438 15.19 -38.75 -29.33
CA ARG A 438 16.35 -39.64 -29.40
C ARG A 438 16.97 -39.97 -28.05
N GLU A 439 16.99 -38.99 -27.14
CA GLU A 439 17.80 -39.06 -25.90
C GLU A 439 16.99 -38.87 -24.62
N GLY A 440 15.72 -38.49 -24.74
CA GLY A 440 14.87 -38.09 -23.62
C GLY A 440 15.52 -36.99 -22.78
N LEU A 441 15.33 -37.05 -21.47
CA LEU A 441 15.88 -36.07 -20.53
C LEU A 441 17.42 -36.08 -20.44
N LYS A 442 18.11 -37.11 -20.94
CA LYS A 442 19.59 -37.13 -21.00
C LYS A 442 20.13 -36.07 -21.97
N GLY A 443 19.33 -35.64 -22.94
CA GLY A 443 19.69 -34.54 -23.85
C GLY A 443 19.94 -33.20 -23.13
N THR A 444 19.52 -33.08 -21.86
CA THR A 444 19.72 -31.89 -21.00
C THR A 444 21.20 -31.48 -20.83
N ASP A 445 22.12 -32.42 -21.03
CA ASP A 445 23.56 -32.18 -20.90
C ASP A 445 24.20 -31.61 -22.17
N ARG A 446 23.47 -31.59 -23.29
CA ARG A 446 23.95 -30.96 -24.53
C ARG A 446 23.97 -29.44 -24.40
N GLY A 447 25.13 -28.84 -24.70
CA GLY A 447 25.26 -27.38 -24.81
C GLY A 447 24.23 -26.78 -25.76
N ARG A 448 23.97 -27.45 -26.90
CA ARG A 448 22.97 -27.01 -27.88
C ARG A 448 21.56 -26.89 -27.30
N VAL A 449 21.12 -27.83 -26.46
CA VAL A 449 19.78 -27.76 -25.83
C VAL A 449 19.69 -26.56 -24.87
N LYS A 450 20.79 -26.22 -24.18
CA LYS A 450 20.85 -25.01 -23.35
C LYS A 450 20.64 -23.74 -24.18
N ASP A 451 21.29 -23.65 -25.33
CA ASP A 451 21.16 -22.51 -26.23
C ASP A 451 19.75 -22.42 -26.82
N LEU A 452 19.20 -23.55 -27.28
CA LEU A 452 17.83 -23.63 -27.81
C LEU A 452 16.79 -23.22 -26.75
N MET A 453 16.93 -23.69 -25.50
CA MET A 453 16.04 -23.32 -24.39
C MET A 453 16.08 -21.82 -24.10
N ALA A 454 17.25 -21.17 -24.22
CA ALA A 454 17.39 -19.73 -24.01
C ALA A 454 16.80 -18.92 -25.17
N ILE A 455 17.12 -19.28 -26.42
CA ILE A 455 16.65 -18.58 -27.62
C ILE A 455 15.13 -18.68 -27.76
N THR A 456 14.55 -19.83 -27.46
CA THR A 456 13.10 -20.08 -27.59
C THR A 456 12.28 -19.65 -26.37
N TYR A 457 12.89 -18.98 -25.38
CA TYR A 457 12.22 -18.58 -24.14
C TYR A 457 10.91 -17.82 -24.37
N ALA A 458 10.89 -16.88 -25.33
CA ALA A 458 9.69 -16.12 -25.68
C ALA A 458 8.54 -17.04 -26.16
N LYS A 459 8.86 -18.03 -27.00
CA LYS A 459 7.88 -19.01 -27.53
C LYS A 459 7.37 -19.96 -26.44
N GLN A 460 8.24 -20.36 -25.50
CA GLN A 460 7.83 -21.11 -24.31
C GLN A 460 6.81 -20.34 -23.48
N ARG A 461 7.07 -19.04 -23.19
CA ARG A 461 6.14 -18.18 -22.43
C ARG A 461 4.82 -17.97 -23.18
N GLU A 462 4.88 -17.73 -24.50
CA GLU A 462 3.70 -17.62 -25.37
C GLU A 462 2.80 -18.85 -25.26
N TYR A 463 3.37 -20.05 -25.36
CA TYR A 463 2.61 -21.30 -25.23
C TYR A 463 2.03 -21.50 -23.83
N ILE A 464 2.85 -21.35 -22.77
CA ILE A 464 2.42 -21.56 -21.37
C ILE A 464 1.31 -20.58 -20.95
N ASN A 465 1.34 -19.35 -21.47
CA ASN A 465 0.39 -18.29 -21.17
C ASN A 465 -0.77 -18.22 -22.17
N ALA A 466 -0.86 -19.16 -23.12
CA ALA A 466 -1.91 -19.20 -24.13
C ALA A 466 -3.32 -19.26 -23.51
N LYS A 467 -4.30 -18.88 -24.34
CA LYS A 467 -5.73 -18.87 -23.97
C LYS A 467 -6.52 -19.68 -25.00
N PRO A 468 -7.17 -20.80 -24.60
CA PRO A 468 -7.18 -21.41 -23.26
C PRO A 468 -5.78 -21.88 -22.83
N SER A 469 -5.56 -22.00 -21.52
CA SER A 469 -4.26 -22.44 -21.01
C SER A 469 -4.03 -23.93 -21.30
N PRO A 470 -2.83 -24.32 -21.78
CA PRO A 470 -2.52 -25.72 -22.03
C PRO A 470 -2.45 -26.50 -20.72
N SER A 471 -2.79 -27.79 -20.78
CA SER A 471 -2.54 -28.72 -19.68
C SER A 471 -1.04 -28.92 -19.47
N ILE A 472 -0.62 -29.35 -18.29
CA ILE A 472 0.77 -29.70 -18.00
C ILE A 472 1.25 -30.83 -18.91
N LEU A 473 0.34 -31.76 -19.26
CA LEU A 473 0.62 -32.82 -20.23
C LEU A 473 0.96 -32.25 -21.62
N ASP A 474 0.21 -31.25 -22.09
CA ASP A 474 0.43 -30.66 -23.41
C ASP A 474 1.70 -29.79 -23.43
N VAL A 475 1.99 -29.07 -22.34
CA VAL A 475 3.29 -28.40 -22.15
C VAL A 475 4.43 -29.41 -22.19
N GLY A 476 4.26 -30.60 -21.61
CA GLY A 476 5.25 -31.69 -21.65
C GLY A 476 5.48 -32.26 -23.04
N LYS A 477 4.47 -32.26 -23.91
CA LYS A 477 4.62 -32.69 -25.30
C LYS A 477 5.38 -31.68 -26.15
N GLU A 478 5.07 -30.39 -25.98
CA GLU A 478 5.63 -29.32 -26.82
C GLU A 478 6.99 -28.81 -26.31
N TRP A 479 7.21 -28.85 -24.99
CA TRP A 479 8.41 -28.31 -24.32
C TRP A 479 8.94 -29.27 -23.25
N PRO A 480 9.30 -30.52 -23.61
CA PRO A 480 9.61 -31.59 -22.65
C PRO A 480 10.80 -31.27 -21.72
N PHE A 481 11.79 -30.51 -22.21
CA PHE A 481 12.95 -30.14 -21.39
C PHE A 481 12.64 -29.20 -20.23
N LEU A 482 11.49 -28.50 -20.22
CA LEU A 482 11.02 -27.72 -19.06
C LEU A 482 10.78 -28.60 -17.81
N PHE A 483 10.63 -29.90 -17.99
CA PHE A 483 10.44 -30.89 -16.94
C PHE A 483 11.74 -31.49 -16.42
N SER A 484 12.89 -31.02 -16.92
CA SER A 484 14.18 -31.23 -16.26
C SER A 484 14.38 -30.19 -15.16
N GLN A 485 14.92 -30.59 -14.01
CA GLN A 485 15.21 -29.67 -12.92
C GLN A 485 16.12 -28.51 -13.38
N LYS A 486 17.15 -28.82 -14.17
CA LYS A 486 18.12 -27.83 -14.69
C LYS A 486 17.42 -26.70 -15.47
N PHE A 487 16.58 -27.04 -16.44
CA PHE A 487 15.91 -26.02 -17.25
C PHE A 487 14.70 -25.40 -16.56
N LEU A 488 14.02 -26.13 -15.67
CA LEU A 488 12.98 -25.56 -14.82
C LEU A 488 13.53 -24.41 -13.96
N LEU A 489 14.66 -24.66 -13.28
CA LEU A 489 15.31 -23.64 -12.44
C LEU A 489 15.93 -22.52 -13.28
N SER A 490 16.56 -22.83 -14.42
CA SER A 490 17.07 -21.81 -15.35
C SER A 490 15.95 -20.91 -15.90
N HIS A 491 14.80 -21.49 -16.26
CA HIS A 491 13.64 -20.74 -16.71
C HIS A 491 13.06 -19.87 -15.59
N PHE A 492 13.03 -20.38 -14.35
CA PHE A 492 12.65 -19.60 -13.17
C PHE A 492 13.58 -18.41 -12.92
N THR A 493 14.90 -18.62 -12.98
CA THR A 493 15.91 -17.56 -12.86
C THR A 493 15.72 -16.52 -13.95
N THR A 494 15.47 -16.96 -15.19
CA THR A 494 15.20 -16.05 -16.32
C THR A 494 13.93 -15.22 -16.06
N LEU A 495 12.88 -15.86 -15.54
CA LEU A 495 11.58 -15.26 -15.25
C LEU A 495 11.63 -14.25 -14.11
N THR A 496 12.37 -14.53 -13.03
CA THR A 496 12.32 -13.77 -11.75
C THR A 496 13.60 -13.01 -11.41
N ASN A 497 14.70 -13.29 -12.12
CA ASN A 497 16.06 -12.85 -11.78
C ASN A 497 16.53 -13.32 -10.39
N VAL A 498 16.02 -14.44 -9.90
CA VAL A 498 16.39 -15.07 -8.63
C VAL A 498 16.96 -16.46 -8.91
N GLU A 499 18.19 -16.69 -8.49
CA GLU A 499 18.79 -18.04 -8.48
C GLU A 499 18.22 -18.86 -7.33
N LEU A 500 17.12 -19.56 -7.60
CA LEU A 500 16.29 -20.20 -6.57
C LEU A 500 17.05 -21.26 -5.76
N TYR A 501 17.80 -22.14 -6.43
CA TYR A 501 18.54 -23.20 -5.74
C TYR A 501 19.64 -22.63 -4.85
N THR A 502 20.48 -21.73 -5.37
CA THR A 502 21.54 -21.04 -4.61
C THR A 502 20.97 -20.40 -3.34
N ARG A 503 19.86 -19.67 -3.47
CA ARG A 503 19.17 -19.03 -2.34
C ARG A 503 18.71 -20.02 -1.29
N LEU A 504 18.01 -21.09 -1.69
CA LEU A 504 17.51 -22.07 -0.75
C LEU A 504 18.67 -22.87 -0.12
N ASN A 505 19.69 -23.22 -0.88
CA ASN A 505 20.86 -23.95 -0.38
C ASN A 505 21.64 -23.15 0.69
N GLU A 506 21.75 -21.83 0.53
CA GLU A 506 22.43 -20.96 1.50
C GLU A 506 21.62 -20.70 2.77
N ASP A 507 20.30 -20.50 2.63
CA ASP A 507 19.43 -19.97 3.69
C ASP A 507 18.55 -21.04 4.37
N LEU A 508 18.16 -22.12 3.70
CA LEU A 508 17.05 -22.99 4.12
C LEU A 508 17.33 -23.68 5.46
N ASP A 509 18.45 -24.40 5.57
CA ASP A 509 18.79 -25.10 6.83
C ASP A 509 19.20 -24.13 7.93
N LYS A 510 19.98 -23.09 7.61
CA LYS A 510 20.39 -22.08 8.59
C LYS A 510 19.17 -21.37 9.21
N LYS A 511 18.21 -20.95 8.39
CA LYS A 511 16.95 -20.37 8.86
C LYS A 511 16.04 -21.41 9.48
N GLY A 512 16.04 -22.64 8.97
CA GLY A 512 15.30 -23.78 9.51
C GLY A 512 15.66 -24.05 10.96
N LYS A 513 16.96 -24.17 11.25
CA LYS A 513 17.48 -24.34 12.61
C LYS A 513 17.01 -23.22 13.54
N ARG A 514 17.14 -21.97 13.09
CA ARG A 514 16.65 -20.80 13.85
C ARG A 514 15.13 -20.84 14.09
N LEU A 515 14.35 -21.31 13.11
CA LEU A 515 12.91 -21.50 13.28
C LEU A 515 12.64 -22.54 14.37
N LEU A 516 13.31 -23.70 14.31
CA LEU A 516 13.17 -24.76 15.30
C LEU A 516 13.56 -24.29 16.71
N ASP A 517 14.66 -23.54 16.84
CA ASP A 517 15.12 -22.96 18.11
C ASP A 517 14.09 -21.97 18.68
N PHE A 518 13.53 -21.10 17.84
CA PHE A 518 12.45 -20.17 18.23
C PHE A 518 11.22 -20.92 18.76
N PHE A 519 10.77 -21.95 18.05
CA PHE A 519 9.63 -22.74 18.46
C PHE A 519 9.92 -23.51 19.77
N SER A 520 11.12 -24.07 19.90
CA SER A 520 11.57 -24.83 21.08
C SER A 520 11.65 -23.95 22.33
N SER A 521 12.21 -22.75 22.18
CA SER A 521 12.34 -21.77 23.27
C SER A 521 10.99 -21.30 23.82
N GLN A 522 9.93 -21.43 23.04
CA GLN A 522 8.57 -21.03 23.41
C GLN A 522 7.60 -22.21 23.46
N ILE A 523 8.08 -23.43 23.76
CA ILE A 523 7.29 -24.67 23.57
C ILE A 523 5.92 -24.66 24.26
N THR A 524 5.78 -24.03 25.43
CA THR A 524 4.53 -23.97 26.19
C THR A 524 3.48 -23.03 25.56
N LYS A 525 3.91 -22.09 24.71
CA LYS A 525 3.04 -21.13 24.00
C LYS A 525 2.27 -21.81 22.87
N TRP A 526 2.79 -22.90 22.32
CA TRP A 526 2.26 -23.49 21.09
C TRP A 526 1.19 -24.56 21.34
N ARG A 527 0.26 -24.70 20.38
CA ARG A 527 -0.82 -25.69 20.42
C ARG A 527 -0.28 -27.13 20.39
N LYS A 528 -1.12 -28.11 20.76
CA LYS A 528 -0.72 -29.52 20.89
C LYS A 528 -0.12 -30.07 19.59
N GLU A 529 -0.69 -29.71 18.45
CA GLU A 529 -0.30 -30.17 17.12
C GLU A 529 1.11 -29.66 16.76
N VAL A 530 1.37 -28.35 16.92
CA VAL A 530 2.70 -27.76 16.70
C VAL A 530 3.74 -28.39 17.62
N ARG A 531 3.40 -28.63 18.89
CA ARG A 531 4.30 -29.28 19.85
C ARG A 531 4.59 -30.73 19.48
N ALA A 532 3.63 -31.46 18.92
CA ALA A 532 3.82 -32.83 18.48
C ALA A 532 4.81 -32.90 17.30
N VAL A 533 4.57 -32.10 16.26
CA VAL A 533 5.44 -32.00 15.08
C VAL A 533 6.83 -31.51 15.46
N LEU A 534 6.93 -30.50 16.35
CA LEU A 534 8.22 -29.98 16.82
C LEU A 534 9.03 -31.04 17.61
N LYS A 535 8.38 -31.80 18.49
CA LYS A 535 9.06 -32.89 19.22
C LYS A 535 9.58 -33.96 18.27
N GLU A 536 8.83 -34.28 17.24
CA GLU A 536 9.29 -35.21 16.21
C GLU A 536 10.43 -34.64 15.38
N ALA A 537 10.35 -33.36 15.01
CA ALA A 537 11.39 -32.63 14.28
C ALA A 537 12.75 -32.64 15.00
N ILE A 538 12.78 -32.56 16.33
CA ILE A 538 14.02 -32.44 17.13
C ILE A 538 14.59 -33.80 17.58
N LYS A 539 13.82 -34.89 17.49
CA LYS A 539 14.19 -36.22 18.04
C LYS A 539 15.40 -36.91 17.41
N LYS A 540 15.92 -36.44 16.27
CA LYS A 540 17.06 -37.08 15.59
C LYS A 540 18.18 -36.06 15.39
N ASP A 541 19.41 -36.52 15.52
CA ASP A 541 20.59 -35.77 15.07
C ASP A 541 20.51 -35.66 13.54
N ARG A 542 20.42 -34.43 13.05
CA ARG A 542 19.89 -34.10 11.71
C ARG A 542 20.76 -33.05 11.03
N GLU A 543 21.94 -33.45 10.59
CA GLU A 543 22.68 -32.58 9.67
C GLU A 543 21.93 -32.49 8.33
N GLY A 544 21.61 -31.26 7.89
CA GLY A 544 21.05 -30.99 6.56
C GLY A 544 19.54 -31.27 6.36
N SER A 545 18.74 -31.37 7.43
CA SER A 545 17.27 -31.55 7.32
C SER A 545 16.45 -30.57 8.18
N ASP A 546 17.10 -29.57 8.76
CA ASP A 546 16.47 -28.52 9.55
C ASP A 546 15.44 -27.74 8.74
N GLY A 547 15.70 -27.54 7.45
CA GLY A 547 14.80 -26.89 6.50
C GLY A 547 13.46 -27.61 6.34
N LEU A 548 13.50 -28.93 6.12
CA LEU A 548 12.29 -29.76 5.99
C LEU A 548 11.51 -29.80 7.30
N ALA A 549 12.21 -30.04 8.40
CA ALA A 549 11.63 -30.08 9.73
C ALA A 549 10.96 -28.74 10.10
N ALA A 550 11.62 -27.62 9.83
CA ALA A 550 11.05 -26.30 10.03
C ALA A 550 9.81 -26.07 9.15
N LEU A 551 9.81 -26.55 7.89
CA LEU A 551 8.64 -26.38 7.02
C LEU A 551 7.42 -27.16 7.52
N LEU A 552 7.61 -28.38 8.04
CA LEU A 552 6.54 -29.15 8.70
C LEU A 552 5.99 -28.42 9.93
N VAL A 553 6.86 -27.83 10.76
CA VAL A 553 6.45 -27.01 11.90
C VAL A 553 5.69 -25.75 11.44
N MET A 554 6.08 -25.13 10.32
CA MET A 554 5.39 -23.97 9.76
C MET A 554 3.99 -24.30 9.23
N LEU A 555 3.83 -25.41 8.49
CA LEU A 555 2.50 -25.94 8.12
C LEU A 555 1.63 -26.13 9.36
N ALA A 556 2.18 -26.86 10.33
CA ALA A 556 1.54 -27.12 11.60
C ALA A 556 1.27 -25.85 12.40
N HIS A 557 1.99 -24.73 12.20
CA HIS A 557 1.75 -23.42 12.82
C HIS A 557 0.64 -22.64 12.10
N PHE A 558 0.59 -22.66 10.77
CA PHE A 558 -0.43 -21.99 9.97
C PHE A 558 -1.76 -22.75 9.87
N LYS A 559 -1.87 -23.93 10.50
CA LYS A 559 -3.05 -24.81 10.50
C LYS A 559 -3.26 -25.49 9.14
N GLU A 560 -2.16 -25.74 8.44
CA GLU A 560 -2.10 -26.44 7.17
C GLU A 560 -1.58 -27.87 7.44
N GLN A 561 -2.10 -28.86 6.72
CA GLN A 561 -1.74 -30.28 6.93
C GLN A 561 -0.50 -30.65 6.10
N GLU A 562 0.22 -31.69 6.50
CA GLU A 562 1.44 -32.16 5.81
C GLU A 562 1.13 -32.59 4.36
N GLU A 563 -0.04 -33.21 4.17
CA GLU A 563 -0.58 -33.69 2.89
C GLU A 563 -0.87 -32.55 1.88
N SER A 564 -0.83 -31.31 2.36
CA SER A 564 -1.03 -30.11 1.54
C SER A 564 0.18 -29.80 0.65
N LEU A 565 1.37 -30.31 0.99
CA LEU A 565 2.59 -30.20 0.19
C LEU A 565 3.23 -31.55 -0.12
N PHE A 566 3.09 -32.51 0.78
CA PHE A 566 3.80 -33.79 0.74
C PHE A 566 2.84 -34.96 0.54
N LEU A 567 3.27 -35.98 -0.19
CA LEU A 567 2.66 -37.30 -0.19
C LEU A 567 3.74 -38.29 0.23
N ILE A 568 3.38 -39.38 0.89
CA ILE A 568 4.34 -40.43 1.27
C ILE A 568 4.09 -41.65 0.39
N ALA A 569 5.17 -42.26 -0.11
CA ALA A 569 5.14 -43.53 -0.80
C ALA A 569 6.38 -44.36 -0.45
N ASP A 570 6.34 -45.65 -0.79
CA ASP A 570 7.45 -46.57 -0.52
C ASP A 570 8.70 -46.21 -1.36
N GLU A 571 9.90 -46.55 -0.86
CA GLU A 571 11.16 -46.26 -1.57
C GLU A 571 11.24 -46.91 -2.96
N THR A 572 10.47 -47.98 -3.19
CA THR A 572 10.41 -48.73 -4.46
C THR A 572 9.31 -48.25 -5.41
N THR A 573 8.41 -47.35 -4.95
CA THR A 573 7.32 -46.84 -5.78
C THR A 573 7.87 -46.19 -7.05
N THR A 574 7.41 -46.64 -8.22
CA THR A 574 7.76 -46.03 -9.51
C THR A 574 6.79 -44.89 -9.85
N PRO A 575 7.12 -44.00 -10.82
CA PRO A 575 6.18 -42.97 -11.27
C PRO A 575 4.81 -43.52 -11.69
N ALA A 576 4.77 -44.67 -12.38
CA ALA A 576 3.52 -45.31 -12.81
C ALA A 576 2.72 -45.86 -11.62
N ASP A 577 3.40 -46.43 -10.61
CA ASP A 577 2.74 -46.86 -9.38
C ASP A 577 2.16 -45.67 -8.63
N ALA A 578 2.90 -44.56 -8.56
CA ALA A 578 2.43 -43.35 -7.89
C ALA A 578 1.17 -42.78 -8.56
N GLU A 579 1.12 -42.75 -9.90
CA GLU A 579 -0.05 -42.27 -10.66
C GLU A 579 -1.28 -43.16 -10.52
N THR A 580 -1.09 -44.46 -10.26
CA THR A 580 -2.20 -45.43 -10.16
C THR A 580 -2.67 -45.64 -8.73
N GLN A 581 -1.77 -45.58 -7.75
CA GLN A 581 -2.03 -45.93 -6.35
C GLN A 581 -2.26 -44.73 -5.45
N LEU A 582 -1.68 -43.55 -5.78
CA LEU A 582 -1.86 -42.33 -5.00
C LEU A 582 -2.96 -41.45 -5.59
N SER A 583 -3.71 -40.77 -4.72
CA SER A 583 -4.61 -39.70 -5.15
C SER A 583 -3.81 -38.44 -5.41
N LEU A 584 -3.33 -38.27 -6.65
CA LEU A 584 -2.51 -37.14 -7.07
C LEU A 584 -3.37 -35.90 -7.38
N PRO A 585 -3.23 -34.78 -6.64
CA PRO A 585 -4.01 -33.57 -6.89
C PRO A 585 -3.66 -32.87 -8.20
N ILE A 586 -4.52 -31.93 -8.60
CA ILE A 586 -4.28 -31.06 -9.76
C ILE A 586 -3.09 -30.11 -9.51
N THR A 587 -2.93 -29.68 -8.27
CA THR A 587 -1.85 -28.76 -7.85
C THR A 587 -0.56 -29.51 -7.52
N PRO A 588 0.62 -28.87 -7.63
CA PRO A 588 1.90 -29.51 -7.36
C PRO A 588 2.01 -30.17 -5.97
N ARG A 589 2.59 -31.37 -5.90
CA ARG A 589 2.93 -32.11 -4.66
C ARG A 589 4.30 -32.76 -4.75
N ILE A 590 5.04 -32.74 -3.65
CA ILE A 590 6.28 -33.53 -3.48
C ILE A 590 5.90 -34.89 -2.94
N ILE A 591 6.21 -35.96 -3.66
CA ILE A 591 6.04 -37.34 -3.20
C ILE A 591 7.35 -37.76 -2.55
N MET A 592 7.36 -37.92 -1.23
CA MET A 592 8.49 -38.34 -0.41
C MET A 592 8.55 -39.87 -0.39
N LEU A 593 9.65 -40.44 -0.88
CA LEU A 593 9.83 -41.89 -0.96
C LEU A 593 10.61 -42.39 0.26
N GLY A 594 9.90 -43.03 1.19
CA GLY A 594 10.41 -43.53 2.46
C GLY A 594 9.32 -43.78 3.49
N GLU A 595 9.70 -44.31 4.67
CA GLU A 595 8.75 -44.62 5.75
C GLU A 595 8.03 -43.38 6.30
N THR A 596 8.73 -42.24 6.36
CA THR A 596 8.19 -40.96 6.84
C THR A 596 8.73 -39.81 5.98
N ILE A 597 8.04 -38.66 5.99
CA ILE A 597 8.52 -37.44 5.29
C ILE A 597 9.94 -37.08 5.73
N LEU A 598 10.24 -37.19 7.02
CA LEU A 598 11.53 -36.82 7.60
C LEU A 598 12.67 -37.81 7.33
N THR A 599 12.36 -39.04 6.90
CA THR A 599 13.35 -40.09 6.63
C THR A 599 13.47 -40.45 5.15
N ALA A 600 12.61 -39.89 4.31
CA ALA A 600 12.64 -40.13 2.88
C ALA A 600 13.97 -39.68 2.25
N LYS A 601 14.51 -40.53 1.38
CA LYS A 601 15.82 -40.31 0.73
C LYS A 601 15.72 -39.90 -0.73
N LYS A 602 14.52 -40.01 -1.29
CA LYS A 602 14.22 -39.67 -2.69
C LYS A 602 12.87 -38.98 -2.72
N TRP A 603 12.63 -38.22 -3.78
CA TRP A 603 11.35 -37.58 -4.01
C TRP A 603 10.97 -37.63 -5.49
N MET A 604 9.68 -37.42 -5.75
CA MET A 604 9.12 -37.13 -7.07
C MET A 604 8.27 -35.86 -6.99
N LEU A 605 8.00 -35.23 -8.14
CA LEU A 605 7.05 -34.12 -8.21
C LEU A 605 5.86 -34.52 -9.07
N SER A 606 4.66 -34.30 -8.58
CA SER A 606 3.42 -34.48 -9.34
C SER A 606 2.65 -33.19 -9.55
N ILE A 607 1.99 -33.06 -10.71
CA ILE A 607 1.09 -31.97 -11.07
C ILE A 607 0.01 -32.55 -12.01
N GLU A 608 -1.25 -32.08 -11.92
CA GLU A 608 -2.35 -32.55 -12.78
C GLU A 608 -2.52 -34.08 -12.80
N GLY A 609 -2.34 -34.72 -11.65
CA GLY A 609 -2.49 -36.16 -11.51
C GLY A 609 -1.35 -37.00 -12.11
N ARG A 610 -0.24 -36.37 -12.52
CA ARG A 610 0.90 -37.05 -13.16
C ARG A 610 2.21 -36.77 -12.45
N VAL A 611 3.15 -37.71 -12.50
CA VAL A 611 4.52 -37.49 -12.06
C VAL A 611 5.29 -36.78 -13.17
N VAL A 612 5.63 -35.52 -12.91
CA VAL A 612 6.27 -34.62 -13.88
C VAL A 612 7.78 -34.55 -13.71
N ILE A 613 8.30 -34.85 -12.52
CA ILE A 613 9.74 -35.04 -12.26
C ILE A 613 9.92 -36.39 -11.56
N PRO A 614 10.55 -37.38 -12.22
CA PRO A 614 10.80 -38.70 -11.65
C PRO A 614 11.96 -38.66 -10.64
N PRO A 615 12.13 -39.72 -9.82
CA PRO A 615 13.24 -39.78 -8.88
C PRO A 615 14.59 -39.84 -9.61
N GLY A 616 15.58 -39.09 -9.14
CA GLY A 616 16.93 -39.05 -9.74
C GLY A 616 18.04 -39.13 -8.70
N ALA A 617 19.14 -39.81 -9.03
CA ALA A 617 20.25 -40.07 -8.12
C ALA A 617 21.03 -38.81 -7.67
N HIS A 618 20.96 -37.71 -8.43
CA HIS A 618 21.60 -36.42 -8.12
C HIS A 618 20.62 -35.35 -7.61
N MET A 619 19.39 -35.76 -7.29
CA MET A 619 18.31 -34.87 -6.82
C MET A 619 17.80 -35.33 -5.46
N ALA A 620 18.61 -35.93 -4.60
CA ALA A 620 18.11 -36.63 -3.41
C ALA A 620 17.73 -35.70 -2.24
N ASP A 621 18.23 -34.47 -2.21
CA ASP A 621 18.02 -33.56 -1.07
C ASP A 621 16.69 -32.81 -1.13
N PHE A 622 16.20 -32.38 0.04
CA PHE A 622 14.94 -31.64 0.14
C PHE A 622 15.00 -30.24 -0.49
N THR A 623 16.17 -29.60 -0.51
CA THR A 623 16.37 -28.27 -1.10
C THR A 623 16.03 -28.29 -2.60
N THR A 624 16.48 -29.32 -3.32
CA THR A 624 16.14 -29.53 -4.74
C THR A 624 14.66 -29.78 -4.95
N ALA A 625 14.03 -30.59 -4.08
CA ALA A 625 12.59 -30.86 -4.12
C ALA A 625 11.77 -29.58 -3.98
N LEU A 626 12.08 -28.78 -2.96
CA LEU A 626 11.39 -27.54 -2.67
C LEU A 626 11.62 -26.51 -3.79
N ALA A 627 12.83 -26.42 -4.34
CA ALA A 627 13.14 -25.55 -5.45
C ALA A 627 12.34 -25.92 -6.72
N ALA A 628 12.24 -27.21 -7.04
CA ALA A 628 11.46 -27.68 -8.18
C ALA A 628 9.96 -27.42 -8.00
N LEU A 629 9.39 -27.81 -6.86
CA LEU A 629 8.00 -27.52 -6.49
C LEU A 629 7.69 -26.01 -6.63
N PHE A 630 8.53 -25.18 -6.00
CA PHE A 630 8.32 -23.74 -5.98
C PHE A 630 8.45 -23.11 -7.37
N ALA A 631 9.41 -23.58 -8.18
CA ALA A 631 9.60 -23.12 -9.55
C ALA A 631 8.39 -23.43 -10.44
N CYS A 632 7.71 -24.57 -10.25
CA CYS A 632 6.55 -24.94 -11.07
C CYS A 632 5.40 -23.92 -11.00
N TYR A 633 5.13 -23.30 -9.85
CA TYR A 633 4.09 -22.26 -9.78
C TYR A 633 4.36 -21.07 -10.69
N TYR A 634 5.63 -20.74 -10.85
CA TYR A 634 6.08 -19.60 -11.62
C TYR A 634 6.23 -19.93 -13.11
N VAL A 635 6.99 -20.99 -13.39
CA VAL A 635 7.29 -21.42 -14.76
C VAL A 635 6.00 -21.84 -15.45
N PHE A 636 5.14 -22.64 -14.82
CA PHE A 636 3.90 -23.10 -15.43
C PHE A 636 2.70 -22.19 -15.15
N ASN A 637 2.90 -21.01 -14.55
CA ASN A 637 1.81 -20.05 -14.24
C ASN A 637 0.65 -20.72 -13.46
N LEU A 638 0.98 -21.43 -12.38
CA LEU A 638 0.02 -22.10 -11.51
C LEU A 638 -0.29 -21.24 -10.29
N GLU A 639 -1.50 -21.37 -9.77
CA GLU A 639 -1.85 -20.78 -8.47
C GLU A 639 -1.30 -21.65 -7.33
N TYR A 640 -0.92 -21.03 -6.22
CA TYR A 640 -0.65 -21.79 -4.99
C TYR A 640 -1.91 -22.54 -4.58
N GLN A 641 -1.73 -23.80 -4.18
CA GLN A 641 -2.80 -24.61 -3.62
C GLN A 641 -3.32 -23.97 -2.35
N VAL A 642 -4.64 -24.02 -2.18
CA VAL A 642 -5.33 -23.33 -1.08
C VAL A 642 -4.90 -23.92 0.26
N GLU A 643 -4.68 -25.23 0.29
CA GLU A 643 -4.35 -26.03 1.47
C GLU A 643 -2.99 -25.67 2.09
N ALA A 644 -2.05 -25.11 1.31
CA ALA A 644 -0.71 -24.71 1.76
C ALA A 644 -0.35 -23.26 1.41
N SER A 645 -1.36 -22.44 1.09
CA SER A 645 -1.16 -21.10 0.51
C SER A 645 -0.41 -20.14 1.45
N THR A 646 -0.58 -20.29 2.77
CA THR A 646 0.10 -19.44 3.77
C THR A 646 1.56 -19.84 3.92
N THR A 647 1.85 -21.14 3.97
CA THR A 647 3.23 -21.65 4.00
C THR A 647 3.99 -21.31 2.72
N LEU A 648 3.36 -21.44 1.54
CA LEU A 648 3.99 -21.07 0.27
C LEU A 648 4.28 -19.56 0.18
N GLU A 649 3.38 -18.71 0.67
CA GLU A 649 3.69 -17.27 0.78
C GLU A 649 4.82 -17.01 1.78
N PHE A 650 4.89 -17.74 2.90
CA PHE A 650 6.03 -17.65 3.82
C PHE A 650 7.34 -18.03 3.13
N VAL A 651 7.40 -19.14 2.39
CA VAL A 651 8.57 -19.55 1.60
C VAL A 651 8.97 -18.45 0.62
N GLN A 652 8.01 -17.91 -0.13
CA GLN A 652 8.23 -16.82 -1.10
C GLN A 652 8.87 -15.59 -0.44
N ARG A 653 8.29 -15.11 0.67
CA ARG A 653 8.68 -13.83 1.29
C ARG A 653 9.93 -13.95 2.16
N PHE A 654 10.05 -15.03 2.91
CA PHE A 654 11.06 -15.18 3.98
C PHE A 654 12.29 -15.98 3.54
N LEU A 655 12.09 -17.08 2.82
CA LEU A 655 13.19 -17.95 2.37
C LEU A 655 13.75 -17.46 1.04
N VAL A 656 12.91 -17.38 0.01
CA VAL A 656 13.33 -17.01 -1.36
C VAL A 656 13.54 -15.49 -1.53
N ARG A 657 12.95 -14.68 -0.63
CA ARG A 657 13.02 -13.20 -0.61
C ARG A 657 12.48 -12.55 -1.89
N ILE A 658 11.40 -13.10 -2.43
CA ILE A 658 10.67 -12.50 -3.53
C ILE A 658 9.61 -11.54 -2.97
N ASN A 659 9.71 -10.26 -3.35
CA ASN A 659 8.85 -9.18 -2.84
C ASN A 659 8.74 -9.15 -1.29
N PRO A 660 9.83 -9.13 -0.52
CA PRO A 660 9.81 -9.31 0.94
C PRO A 660 9.11 -8.15 1.68
N ASP A 661 9.11 -6.93 1.11
CA ASP A 661 8.69 -5.69 1.79
C ASP A 661 7.24 -5.24 1.48
N SER A 662 6.32 -6.14 1.11
CA SER A 662 4.91 -5.79 0.75
C SER A 662 4.79 -4.73 -0.35
N ASN A 663 5.65 -4.79 -1.37
CA ASN A 663 5.53 -3.89 -2.51
C ASN A 663 4.20 -4.11 -3.25
N LYS A 664 3.49 -3.01 -3.52
CA LYS A 664 2.24 -3.02 -4.28
C LYS A 664 2.53 -3.50 -5.70
N CYS A 665 1.93 -4.63 -6.05
CA CYS A 665 1.86 -5.09 -7.43
C CYS A 665 1.09 -4.08 -8.30
N THR A 666 1.66 -3.73 -9.45
CA THR A 666 1.02 -2.86 -10.45
C THR A 666 0.19 -3.63 -11.47
N ALA A 667 0.36 -4.95 -11.58
CA ALA A 667 -0.44 -5.81 -12.45
C ALA A 667 -1.83 -6.04 -11.82
N LYS A 668 -2.88 -5.61 -12.53
CA LYS A 668 -4.24 -5.54 -11.97
C LYS A 668 -5.02 -6.85 -12.08
N GLU A 669 -4.63 -7.74 -13.00
CA GLU A 669 -5.43 -8.88 -13.45
C GLU A 669 -4.53 -10.06 -13.86
N GLN A 670 -4.94 -11.28 -13.53
CA GLN A 670 -4.36 -12.55 -13.97
C GLN A 670 -5.50 -13.50 -14.32
N MET A 671 -5.34 -14.26 -15.39
CA MET A 671 -6.30 -15.31 -15.71
C MET A 671 -6.01 -16.53 -14.82
N SER A 672 -6.99 -16.94 -14.04
CA SER A 672 -6.89 -18.13 -13.20
C SER A 672 -6.90 -19.37 -14.08
N LYS A 673 -5.89 -20.24 -13.96
CA LYS A 673 -5.89 -21.52 -14.67
C LYS A 673 -6.99 -22.46 -14.17
N THR A 674 -7.32 -22.38 -12.88
CA THR A 674 -8.36 -23.20 -12.25
C THR A 674 -9.77 -22.81 -12.69
N THR A 675 -10.02 -21.51 -12.95
CA THR A 675 -11.38 -21.02 -13.25
C THR A 675 -11.56 -20.47 -14.67
N GLY A 676 -10.48 -20.32 -15.44
CA GLY A 676 -10.47 -19.69 -16.77
C GLY A 676 -10.85 -18.20 -16.77
N ARG A 677 -11.11 -17.60 -15.59
CA ARG A 677 -11.59 -16.23 -15.45
C ARG A 677 -10.44 -15.27 -15.18
N VAL A 678 -10.59 -14.03 -15.66
CA VAL A 678 -9.73 -12.93 -15.26
C VAL A 678 -10.00 -12.60 -13.79
N VAL A 679 -9.09 -13.02 -12.92
CA VAL A 679 -9.09 -12.71 -11.50
C VAL A 679 -8.27 -11.44 -11.28
N LYS A 680 -8.82 -10.48 -10.52
CA LYS A 680 -8.02 -9.34 -10.08
C LYS A 680 -6.90 -9.87 -9.21
N ARG A 681 -5.63 -9.66 -9.62
CA ARG A 681 -4.48 -9.98 -8.77
C ARG A 681 -4.70 -9.26 -7.44
N LYS A 682 -4.67 -10.00 -6.33
CA LYS A 682 -4.81 -9.41 -4.99
C LYS A 682 -3.80 -8.27 -4.93
N THR A 683 -4.29 -7.05 -4.76
CA THR A 683 -3.47 -5.87 -4.43
C THR A 683 -2.91 -5.98 -3.00
N SER A 684 -2.92 -7.19 -2.41
CA SER A 684 -2.90 -7.36 -0.98
C SER A 684 -1.49 -7.20 -0.43
N TYR A 685 -1.47 -6.47 0.68
CA TYR A 685 -0.53 -6.68 1.75
C TYR A 685 -0.31 -8.20 1.96
N MET A 686 0.92 -8.57 2.29
CA MET A 686 1.33 -9.93 2.64
C MET A 686 0.32 -10.55 3.62
N ASN A 687 0.09 -11.87 3.55
CA ASN A 687 -0.84 -12.55 4.45
C ASN A 687 -0.59 -12.14 5.92
N PRO A 688 -1.61 -11.66 6.65
CA PRO A 688 -1.44 -11.16 8.02
C PRO A 688 -0.80 -12.16 8.98
N HIS A 689 -1.02 -13.46 8.77
CA HIS A 689 -0.38 -14.51 9.56
C HIS A 689 1.12 -14.61 9.27
N VAL A 690 1.52 -14.49 8.00
CA VAL A 690 2.94 -14.45 7.60
C VAL A 690 3.62 -13.19 8.14
N ILE A 691 2.98 -12.02 8.03
CA ILE A 691 3.50 -10.76 8.59
C ILE A 691 3.67 -10.88 10.11
N SER A 692 2.64 -11.36 10.80
CA SER A 692 2.67 -11.48 12.26
C SER A 692 3.76 -12.46 12.70
N PHE A 693 3.89 -13.59 12.01
CA PHE A 693 4.93 -14.58 12.32
C PHE A 693 6.33 -14.01 12.10
N ILE A 694 6.61 -13.42 10.93
CA ILE A 694 7.92 -12.83 10.61
C ILE A 694 8.28 -11.74 11.65
N ARG A 695 7.29 -10.94 12.07
CA ARG A 695 7.48 -9.95 13.15
C ARG A 695 7.90 -10.64 14.45
N ASP A 696 7.10 -11.58 14.94
CA ASP A 696 7.33 -12.23 16.23
C ASP A 696 8.66 -13.01 16.24
N PHE A 697 9.01 -13.68 15.13
CA PHE A 697 10.28 -14.37 14.92
C PHE A 697 11.47 -13.41 14.91
N THR A 698 11.37 -12.32 14.16
CA THR A 698 12.44 -11.29 14.11
C THR A 698 12.61 -10.63 15.48
N GLU A 699 11.51 -10.38 16.19
CA GLU A 699 11.56 -9.82 17.53
C GLU A 699 12.27 -10.75 18.52
N PHE A 700 12.05 -12.06 18.44
CA PHE A 700 12.74 -13.03 19.29
C PHE A 700 14.26 -13.00 19.09
N TYR A 701 14.75 -13.03 17.85
CA TYR A 701 16.18 -13.01 17.59
C TYR A 701 16.86 -11.67 17.88
N LEU A 702 16.10 -10.57 17.88
CA LEU A 702 16.56 -9.28 18.41
C LEU A 702 16.57 -9.22 19.95
N GLN A 703 16.06 -10.25 20.63
CA GLN A 703 15.99 -10.35 22.09
C GLN A 703 17.00 -11.35 22.66
N THR A 704 17.51 -12.28 21.83
CA THR A 704 18.37 -13.39 22.26
C THR A 704 19.78 -13.36 21.64
N GLY A 705 20.03 -12.45 20.69
CA GLY A 705 21.35 -12.16 20.14
C GLY A 705 21.69 -10.71 20.41
#